data_AF-A0A813IN44-F1
#
_entry.id   AF-A0A813IN44-F1
#
_cell.length_a   1.000
_cell.length_b   1.000
_cell.length_c   1.000
_cell.angle_alpha   90.00
_cell.angle_beta   90.00
_cell.angle_gamma   90.00
#
_symmetry.space_group_name_H-M   'P 1'
#
loop_
_entity.id
_entity.type
_entity.pdbx_description
1 polymer ?
#
loop_
_entity_poly.entity_id
_entity_poly.type
_entity_poly.pdbx_seq_one_letter_code
_entity_poly.pdbx_strand_id
1 'polypeptide(L)'
;KASVGGSRPGSAPSLLLLPSERSSQTLAPTGGPDSHRPLKSGGTEMKSGRVPESSSEKKAYRWIEFADKGEQFTEFDESHFKLNGHFESNTSEGHKAYQDRLRTIHFRKEGKSKAEIATLLGRSEQFVAKWWQKEEREVPRPWGVHEYMAKELGSKTATNSAQLGDESVTSTAAWWRDIEIKRKYLCDPAIYEELLQNTEWKSSAARTRDFSTGAQTVKYDKEGKMKLQGNQGAKYTQGSSPAFDKLLQKFFAEYGLADRTSGIALNWYPDGDGALGSHRHDCWTALFSFGQERILTIDKTPLLLQDSDLVIFGTQRHGVPRMPEVKGGRITVPIFFYPDNLQMQKQWQTLTDPEDPRKSRELSKLQSTHQLGAAADHKALWVDDPGRAAALHQLLQLGFEESVSRAALSASDFDAERAAELLLMSGAGSDFAGLPEDNHFSRAPFVGQAASSSRSGRTGRWASGASASASGCCILDATDKDQVSLTDPAADADVALALELQMEEENRGRVPLDWGHAGGEDEDVAAALAAQFEEEEDLGAKGELLAKQFEEYEEQIKRDDAEDWHGKGDLMQTNFARETLSFETMDKVTCYSIGHGRQTEKSFYELLQLNSVRTLYDFRASDHRGDVHSPCPQFSTRALKSSCRVRGITYKHVALGRESAYGILKHVQSDEAKHALVELLWHAKRSRTAFLGFDEDWKLDHRQVVADLLSTAGHQVKHIDSTGAPEDHAAGRKMPDFIVKEEERLRKLEKQRQAGELKRPEKSSVDRSSEAVAAKLLRPAQEVDAMDELRNATNQVELVRAQRNLARLQRLGDKHGLMANKVVKAAPQWILDEAREQEVWIAQKKAEKAGCHLNDPGKSGKVGDRAEKTDVGSSTGGGSSEELMVECGGCSQIDSWSELASGDGFCRSCRASDNFGDGVVHGEAAEEREAVQCATCLVTLPWEVLCLADGHCPSCAVKSHVALPLQPIQLWKARLQKSGLLQHH
;
A
#
# COMPACT_ATOMS: atom_id res chain seq x y z
N LYS A 1 17.25 74.77 -8.97
CA LYS A 1 16.22 75.63 -9.61
C LYS A 1 14.95 74.78 -9.68
N ALA A 2 14.16 74.74 -8.59
CA ALA A 2 12.92 75.51 -8.35
C ALA A 2 11.83 75.10 -9.37
N SER A 3 10.67 74.54 -9.02
CA SER A 3 9.65 74.91 -7.99
C SER A 3 8.88 73.66 -7.49
N VAL A 4 8.53 73.46 -6.21
CA VAL A 4 7.44 74.07 -5.38
C VAL A 4 6.05 73.90 -6.03
N GLY A 5 4.98 73.39 -5.40
CA GLY A 5 4.67 72.96 -4.03
C GLY A 5 3.16 72.62 -3.92
N GLY A 6 2.67 72.19 -2.75
CA GLY A 6 1.23 72.17 -2.44
C GLY A 6 0.78 71.08 -1.46
N SER A 7 0.31 71.50 -0.28
CA SER A 7 -0.03 70.67 0.89
C SER A 7 -1.53 70.69 1.22
N ARG A 8 -2.10 69.51 1.57
CA ARG A 8 -3.24 69.23 2.51
C ARG A 8 -4.65 69.81 2.21
N PRO A 9 -5.76 69.41 2.91
CA PRO A 9 -6.01 68.32 3.90
C PRO A 9 -7.23 67.42 3.54
N GLY A 10 -7.58 66.47 4.42
CA GLY A 10 -8.59 65.41 4.15
C GLY A 10 -10.05 65.71 4.48
N SER A 11 -10.92 64.74 4.14
CA SER A 11 -12.26 64.53 4.68
C SER A 11 -12.74 63.11 4.30
N ALA A 12 -13.45 62.46 5.24
CA ALA A 12 -13.97 61.09 5.15
C ALA A 12 -15.31 61.01 4.35
N PRO A 13 -16.06 59.89 4.38
CA PRO A 13 -16.37 59.06 3.22
C PRO A 13 -17.77 59.32 2.62
N SER A 14 -17.95 58.99 1.34
CA SER A 14 -19.25 58.99 0.68
C SER A 14 -19.65 57.58 0.26
N LEU A 15 -20.81 57.16 0.74
CA LEU A 15 -21.64 56.06 0.23
C LEU A 15 -21.79 56.15 -1.29
N LEU A 16 -21.86 54.98 -1.97
CA LEU A 16 -22.94 54.61 -2.90
C LEU A 16 -22.71 53.21 -3.52
N LEU A 17 -23.76 52.40 -3.43
CA LEU A 17 -24.29 51.41 -4.39
C LEU A 17 -23.56 50.08 -4.65
N LEU A 18 -24.17 49.03 -4.09
CA LEU A 18 -24.11 47.62 -4.49
C LEU A 18 -24.63 47.40 -5.93
N PRO A 19 -24.16 46.35 -6.60
CA PRO A 19 -25.03 45.60 -7.51
C PRO A 19 -25.16 44.12 -7.12
N SER A 20 -26.42 43.81 -6.81
CA SER A 20 -27.22 42.60 -7.05
C SER A 20 -26.55 41.33 -7.59
N GLU A 21 -26.88 40.26 -6.88
CA GLU A 21 -26.77 38.84 -7.20
C GLU A 21 -27.31 38.48 -8.60
N ARG A 22 -26.65 37.52 -9.26
CA ARG A 22 -27.20 36.75 -10.39
C ARG A 22 -27.18 35.27 -10.00
N SER A 23 -28.34 34.78 -9.61
CA SER A 23 -28.66 33.35 -9.51
C SER A 23 -28.89 32.77 -10.91
N SER A 24 -28.36 31.57 -11.13
CA SER A 24 -28.49 30.82 -12.38
C SER A 24 -29.76 29.97 -12.32
N GLN A 25 -30.64 30.17 -13.30
CA GLN A 25 -31.89 29.43 -13.48
C GLN A 25 -31.64 28.06 -14.12
N THR A 26 -32.23 27.05 -13.50
CA THR A 26 -32.41 25.67 -13.99
C THR A 26 -33.50 25.65 -15.07
N LEU A 27 -33.21 25.10 -16.25
CA LEU A 27 -34.19 24.86 -17.30
C LEU A 27 -34.70 23.41 -17.24
N ALA A 28 -36.00 23.26 -17.03
CA ALA A 28 -36.77 22.04 -17.27
C ALA A 28 -37.37 22.07 -18.70
N PRO A 29 -37.52 20.93 -19.40
CA PRO A 29 -38.22 20.91 -20.68
C PRO A 29 -39.72 20.63 -20.50
N THR A 30 -40.52 21.51 -21.12
CA THR A 30 -41.98 21.45 -21.29
C THR A 30 -42.37 20.47 -22.39
N GLY A 31 -43.42 19.67 -22.13
CA GLY A 31 -44.13 18.87 -23.13
C GLY A 31 -45.26 19.63 -23.84
N GLY A 32 -45.75 19.01 -24.93
CA GLY A 32 -46.97 19.36 -25.68
C GLY A 32 -46.96 18.75 -27.10
N PRO A 33 -48.10 18.66 -27.81
CA PRO A 33 -49.12 17.62 -27.60
C PRO A 33 -49.54 16.84 -28.87
N ASP A 34 -50.25 15.72 -28.63
CA ASP A 34 -51.27 14.99 -29.42
C ASP A 34 -51.33 15.03 -30.96
N SER A 35 -51.36 13.82 -31.54
CA SER A 35 -52.29 13.51 -32.65
C SER A 35 -52.65 12.01 -32.72
N HIS A 36 -53.94 11.73 -32.57
CA HIS A 36 -54.62 10.45 -32.82
C HIS A 36 -54.54 9.98 -34.29
N ARG A 37 -54.41 8.67 -34.54
CA ARG A 37 -55.20 7.85 -35.52
C ARG A 37 -54.80 6.35 -35.51
N PRO A 38 -55.63 5.43 -36.06
CA PRO A 38 -56.07 4.24 -35.33
C PRO A 38 -55.48 2.91 -35.82
N LEU A 39 -55.66 1.92 -34.93
CA LEU A 39 -55.39 0.48 -35.07
C LEU A 39 -55.91 -0.14 -36.38
N LYS A 40 -55.05 -0.94 -37.01
CA LYS A 40 -55.43 -2.07 -37.85
C LYS A 40 -54.90 -3.36 -37.25
N SER A 41 -55.81 -4.27 -36.98
CA SER A 41 -55.60 -5.66 -36.60
C SER A 41 -54.97 -6.44 -37.75
N GLY A 42 -53.89 -7.17 -37.45
CA GLY A 42 -53.25 -8.11 -38.36
C GLY A 42 -52.60 -9.23 -37.56
N GLY A 43 -53.27 -10.39 -37.51
CA GLY A 43 -52.74 -11.58 -36.87
C GLY A 43 -51.48 -12.06 -37.58
N THR A 44 -50.48 -12.48 -36.81
CA THR A 44 -49.31 -13.18 -37.35
C THR A 44 -48.86 -14.27 -36.38
N GLU A 45 -48.91 -15.50 -36.89
CA GLU A 45 -48.21 -16.72 -36.52
C GLU A 45 -47.15 -16.65 -35.40
N MET A 46 -47.31 -17.55 -34.42
CA MET A 46 -46.25 -17.98 -33.51
C MET A 46 -45.08 -18.60 -34.29
N LYS A 47 -44.05 -17.80 -34.57
CA LYS A 47 -42.70 -18.32 -34.82
C LYS A 47 -41.99 -18.44 -33.49
N SER A 48 -41.46 -19.63 -33.20
CA SER A 48 -40.59 -19.94 -32.06
C SER A 48 -39.43 -18.94 -32.00
N GLY A 49 -39.54 -17.97 -31.09
CA GLY A 49 -38.55 -16.93 -30.88
C GLY A 49 -37.27 -17.53 -30.33
N ARG A 50 -36.18 -17.35 -31.08
CA ARG A 50 -34.81 -17.47 -30.59
C ARG A 50 -34.68 -16.43 -29.46
N VAL A 51 -34.54 -16.88 -28.21
CA VAL A 51 -34.29 -15.99 -27.07
C VAL A 51 -33.05 -15.16 -27.44
N PRO A 52 -33.13 -13.81 -27.49
CA PRO A 52 -31.95 -13.01 -27.73
C PRO A 52 -30.96 -13.34 -26.61
N GLU A 53 -29.79 -13.86 -26.97
CA GLU A 53 -28.67 -14.00 -26.03
C GLU A 53 -28.52 -12.66 -25.33
N SER A 54 -28.84 -12.63 -24.03
CA SER A 54 -28.67 -11.44 -23.21
C SER A 54 -27.19 -11.09 -23.28
N SER A 55 -26.84 -10.05 -24.04
CA SER A 55 -25.47 -9.57 -24.13
C SER A 55 -24.99 -9.30 -22.72
N SER A 56 -24.08 -10.14 -22.23
CA SER A 56 -23.51 -10.03 -20.89
C SER A 56 -23.04 -8.59 -20.67
N GLU A 57 -23.54 -7.96 -19.62
CA GLU A 57 -23.32 -6.54 -19.34
C GLU A 57 -21.83 -6.30 -19.09
N LYS A 58 -21.16 -5.67 -20.05
CA LYS A 58 -19.78 -5.19 -19.91
C LYS A 58 -19.79 -4.00 -18.96
N LYS A 59 -18.97 -4.04 -17.90
CA LYS A 59 -18.79 -2.90 -17.00
C LYS A 59 -17.53 -2.14 -17.38
N ALA A 60 -17.64 -0.84 -17.58
CA ALA A 60 -16.49 0.01 -17.86
C ALA A 60 -16.34 1.10 -16.80
N TYR A 61 -15.09 1.40 -16.44
CA TYR A 61 -14.78 2.39 -15.43
C TYR A 61 -13.70 3.36 -15.91
N ARG A 62 -13.90 4.65 -15.59
CA ARG A 62 -12.82 5.64 -15.63
C ARG A 62 -12.05 5.66 -14.32
N TRP A 63 -10.72 5.66 -14.39
CA TRP A 63 -9.87 5.64 -13.21
C TRP A 63 -8.54 6.38 -13.37
N ILE A 64 -7.95 6.81 -12.26
CA ILE A 64 -6.71 7.59 -12.23
C ILE A 64 -5.74 6.93 -11.23
N GLU A 65 -4.69 6.28 -11.74
CA GLU A 65 -3.66 5.62 -10.92
C GLU A 65 -2.83 6.62 -10.12
N PHE A 66 -2.49 7.75 -10.75
CA PHE A 66 -1.68 8.83 -10.17
C PHE A 66 -2.03 10.16 -10.84
N ALA A 67 -1.81 11.26 -10.11
CA ALA A 67 -2.12 12.62 -10.59
C ALA A 67 -1.39 13.01 -11.89
N ASP A 68 -0.33 12.31 -12.28
CA ASP A 68 0.51 12.59 -13.45
C ASP A 68 0.27 11.67 -14.65
N LYS A 69 -0.41 10.52 -14.48
CA LYS A 69 -0.57 9.52 -15.56
C LYS A 69 -1.83 9.69 -16.41
N GLY A 70 -2.61 10.74 -16.18
CA GLY A 70 -3.88 10.97 -16.86
C GLY A 70 -4.95 9.96 -16.47
N GLU A 71 -6.15 10.16 -17.02
CA GLU A 71 -7.29 9.27 -16.87
C GLU A 71 -7.11 8.02 -17.74
N GLN A 72 -7.43 6.86 -17.18
CA GLN A 72 -7.42 5.56 -17.82
C GLN A 72 -8.85 5.04 -17.92
N PHE A 73 -9.08 4.20 -18.92
CA PHE A 73 -10.37 3.55 -19.15
C PHE A 73 -10.15 2.04 -19.24
N THR A 74 -10.95 1.26 -18.53
CA THR A 74 -10.87 -0.20 -18.58
C THR A 74 -12.28 -0.80 -18.61
N GLU A 75 -12.49 -1.71 -19.55
CA GLU A 75 -13.71 -2.48 -19.71
C GLU A 75 -13.48 -3.90 -19.18
N PHE A 76 -14.39 -4.37 -18.33
CA PHE A 76 -14.39 -5.69 -17.73
C PHE A 76 -15.57 -6.48 -18.30
N ASP A 77 -15.26 -7.62 -18.89
CA ASP A 77 -16.25 -8.52 -19.48
C ASP A 77 -16.64 -9.65 -18.51
N GLU A 78 -17.57 -10.50 -18.93
CA GLU A 78 -18.05 -11.63 -18.14
C GLU A 78 -16.93 -12.61 -17.75
N SER A 79 -15.89 -12.73 -18.59
CA SER A 79 -14.75 -13.60 -18.30
C SER A 79 -13.99 -13.11 -17.07
N HIS A 80 -13.84 -11.79 -16.91
CA HIS A 80 -13.23 -11.17 -15.75
C HIS A 80 -13.97 -11.49 -14.46
N PHE A 81 -15.31 -11.42 -14.48
CA PHE A 81 -16.15 -11.73 -13.32
C PHE A 81 -16.15 -13.22 -12.97
N LYS A 82 -15.92 -14.09 -13.95
CA LYS A 82 -15.77 -15.54 -13.76
C LYS A 82 -14.34 -15.95 -13.36
N LEU A 83 -13.37 -15.03 -13.34
CA LEU A 83 -12.00 -15.32 -12.90
C LEU A 83 -12.01 -15.85 -11.46
N ASN A 84 -11.62 -17.11 -11.30
CA ASN A 84 -11.42 -17.77 -10.02
C ASN A 84 -10.20 -18.70 -10.15
N GLY A 85 -9.27 -18.64 -9.20
CA GLY A 85 -8.02 -19.38 -9.23
C GLY A 85 -6.78 -18.51 -9.40
N HIS A 86 -5.72 -19.10 -9.96
CA HIS A 86 -4.39 -18.50 -10.05
C HIS A 86 -4.14 -17.88 -11.41
N PHE A 87 -3.47 -16.75 -11.42
CA PHE A 87 -3.00 -16.10 -12.63
C PHE A 87 -1.65 -15.45 -12.39
N GLU A 88 -0.84 -15.48 -13.44
CA GLU A 88 0.47 -14.90 -13.41
C GLU A 88 0.36 -13.38 -13.31
N SER A 89 1.09 -12.80 -12.36
CA SER A 89 1.23 -11.35 -12.31
C SER A 89 2.05 -10.88 -13.51
N ASN A 90 1.50 -9.96 -14.29
CA ASN A 90 2.22 -9.28 -15.38
C ASN A 90 3.27 -8.30 -14.84
N THR A 91 4.23 -8.82 -14.08
CA THR A 91 5.45 -8.11 -13.77
C THR A 91 6.18 -7.79 -15.08
N SER A 92 7.05 -6.78 -15.08
CA SER A 92 7.84 -6.52 -16.30
C SER A 92 8.63 -7.78 -16.68
N GLU A 93 8.90 -7.98 -17.97
CA GLU A 93 9.64 -9.15 -18.46
C GLU A 93 10.95 -9.39 -17.67
N GLY A 94 11.62 -8.31 -17.25
CA GLY A 94 12.80 -8.36 -16.39
C GLY A 94 12.53 -8.90 -14.97
N HIS A 95 11.39 -8.55 -14.36
CA HIS A 95 10.98 -9.08 -13.05
C HIS A 95 10.64 -10.58 -13.16
N LYS A 96 9.81 -10.98 -14.14
CA LYS A 96 9.48 -12.39 -14.38
C LYS A 96 10.74 -13.21 -14.64
N ALA A 97 11.63 -12.73 -15.51
CA ALA A 97 12.89 -13.42 -15.76
C ALA A 97 13.77 -13.52 -14.52
N TYR A 98 13.76 -12.54 -13.61
CA TYR A 98 14.50 -12.62 -12.34
C TYR A 98 13.87 -13.63 -11.38
N GLN A 99 12.54 -13.63 -11.28
CA GLN A 99 11.78 -14.60 -10.50
C GLN A 99 12.04 -16.03 -10.99
N ASP A 100 11.99 -16.28 -12.31
CA ASP A 100 12.26 -17.60 -12.89
C ASP A 100 13.69 -18.09 -12.59
N ARG A 101 14.67 -17.18 -12.56
CA ARG A 101 16.06 -17.52 -12.18
C ARG A 101 16.15 -17.97 -10.72
N LEU A 102 15.47 -17.28 -9.81
CA LEU A 102 15.47 -17.64 -8.40
C LEU A 102 14.67 -18.91 -8.15
N ARG A 103 13.52 -19.08 -8.82
CA ARG A 103 12.73 -20.32 -8.83
C ARG A 103 13.57 -21.51 -9.31
N THR A 104 14.37 -21.33 -10.35
CA THR A 104 15.29 -22.37 -10.85
C THR A 104 16.25 -22.84 -9.75
N ILE A 105 16.85 -21.92 -9.00
CA ILE A 105 17.80 -22.25 -7.92
C ILE A 105 17.08 -22.92 -6.75
N HIS A 106 15.86 -22.48 -6.44
CA HIS A 106 15.05 -23.05 -5.38
C HIS A 106 14.63 -24.49 -5.69
N PHE A 107 14.05 -24.75 -6.86
CA PHE A 107 13.63 -26.09 -7.27
C PHE A 107 14.81 -27.07 -7.40
N ARG A 108 16.01 -26.59 -7.75
CA ARG A 108 17.23 -27.39 -7.65
C ARG A 108 17.51 -27.83 -6.22
N LYS A 109 17.37 -26.92 -5.24
CA LYS A 109 17.57 -27.25 -3.81
C LYS A 109 16.53 -28.25 -3.32
N GLU A 110 15.34 -28.28 -3.91
CA GLU A 110 14.32 -29.31 -3.68
C GLU A 110 14.62 -30.65 -4.39
N GLY A 111 15.67 -30.74 -5.20
CA GLY A 111 16.07 -31.98 -5.87
C GLY A 111 15.31 -32.31 -7.15
N LYS A 112 14.56 -31.36 -7.72
CA LYS A 112 13.94 -31.53 -9.06
C LYS A 112 15.03 -31.70 -10.13
N SER A 113 14.67 -32.11 -11.35
CA SER A 113 15.57 -32.17 -12.51
C SER A 113 15.50 -30.91 -13.38
N LYS A 114 16.46 -30.70 -14.29
CA LYS A 114 16.46 -29.54 -15.20
C LYS A 114 15.24 -29.50 -16.12
N ALA A 115 14.85 -30.65 -16.67
CA ALA A 115 13.69 -30.81 -17.53
C ALA A 115 12.37 -30.53 -16.79
N GLU A 116 12.26 -31.01 -15.55
CA GLU A 116 11.11 -30.71 -14.69
C GLU A 116 11.01 -29.21 -14.39
N ILE A 117 12.11 -28.56 -14.01
CA ILE A 117 12.11 -27.10 -13.79
C ILE A 117 11.72 -26.35 -15.06
N ALA A 118 12.28 -26.75 -16.21
CA ALA A 118 12.00 -26.11 -17.50
C ALA A 118 10.50 -26.16 -17.82
N THR A 119 9.89 -27.34 -17.61
CA THR A 119 8.46 -27.56 -17.76
C THR A 119 7.64 -26.74 -16.77
N LEU A 120 8.00 -26.76 -15.47
CA LEU A 120 7.35 -26.00 -14.41
C LEU A 120 7.35 -24.48 -14.65
N LEU A 121 8.44 -23.95 -15.19
CA LEU A 121 8.60 -22.51 -15.43
C LEU A 121 8.12 -22.07 -16.81
N GLY A 122 7.76 -22.99 -17.70
CA GLY A 122 7.52 -22.68 -19.11
C GLY A 122 8.76 -22.04 -19.77
N ARG A 123 9.95 -22.53 -19.44
CA ARG A 123 11.26 -22.05 -19.95
C ARG A 123 12.02 -23.18 -20.62
N SER A 124 13.01 -22.85 -21.44
CA SER A 124 13.88 -23.89 -22.05
C SER A 124 14.81 -24.52 -21.01
N GLU A 125 15.19 -25.78 -21.22
CA GLU A 125 16.21 -26.44 -20.40
C GLU A 125 17.56 -25.71 -20.43
N GLN A 126 17.88 -25.03 -21.53
CA GLN A 126 19.07 -24.18 -21.63
C GLN A 126 19.01 -22.99 -20.67
N PHE A 127 17.85 -22.34 -20.55
CA PHE A 127 17.65 -21.27 -19.56
C PHE A 127 17.88 -21.82 -18.15
N VAL A 128 17.26 -22.96 -17.84
CA VAL A 128 17.40 -23.61 -16.54
C VAL A 128 18.85 -23.97 -16.28
N ALA A 129 19.54 -24.63 -17.21
CA ALA A 129 20.94 -25.04 -17.07
C ALA A 129 21.87 -23.86 -16.76
N LYS A 130 21.64 -22.68 -17.36
CA LYS A 130 22.42 -21.46 -17.12
C LYS A 130 22.34 -20.97 -15.67
N TRP A 131 21.16 -21.06 -15.05
CA TRP A 131 20.91 -20.55 -13.70
C TRP A 131 20.98 -21.64 -12.64
N TRP A 132 20.87 -22.91 -13.03
CA TRP A 132 20.92 -24.08 -12.18
C TRP A 132 22.16 -24.11 -11.31
N GLN A 133 23.33 -23.80 -11.85
CA GLN A 133 24.59 -23.87 -11.10
C GLN A 133 24.86 -22.63 -10.27
N LYS A 134 24.03 -21.58 -10.41
CA LYS A 134 24.23 -20.31 -9.72
C LYS A 134 23.65 -20.36 -8.32
N GLU A 135 24.26 -19.60 -7.43
CA GLU A 135 23.67 -19.30 -6.13
C GLU A 135 22.75 -18.07 -6.21
N GLU A 136 21.80 -17.94 -5.28
CA GLU A 136 20.84 -16.81 -5.28
C GLU A 136 21.55 -15.44 -5.31
N ARG A 137 22.76 -15.33 -4.72
CA ARG A 137 23.56 -14.08 -4.70
C ARG A 137 24.16 -13.72 -6.06
N GLU A 138 24.26 -14.69 -6.95
CA GLU A 138 24.90 -14.54 -8.25
C GLU A 138 23.88 -14.16 -9.33
N VAL A 139 22.58 -14.20 -9.03
CA VAL A 139 21.53 -13.82 -9.97
C VAL A 139 21.52 -12.29 -10.10
N PRO A 140 21.84 -11.74 -11.29
CA PRO A 140 21.89 -10.30 -11.48
C PRO A 140 20.49 -9.72 -11.39
N ARG A 141 20.34 -8.77 -10.46
CA ARG A 141 19.09 -8.06 -10.19
C ARG A 141 18.77 -7.06 -11.33
N PRO A 142 17.63 -7.19 -12.01
CA PRO A 142 17.20 -6.22 -13.01
C PRO A 142 16.94 -4.85 -12.39
N TRP A 143 17.05 -3.82 -13.21
CA TRP A 143 16.65 -2.48 -12.78
C TRP A 143 15.14 -2.42 -12.51
N GLY A 144 14.76 -1.93 -11.33
CA GLY A 144 13.37 -1.89 -10.86
C GLY A 144 12.99 -3.01 -9.88
N VAL A 145 13.77 -4.08 -9.79
CA VAL A 145 13.65 -5.08 -8.71
C VAL A 145 14.31 -4.50 -7.46
N HIS A 146 13.52 -4.27 -6.42
CA HIS A 146 13.99 -3.57 -5.22
C HIS A 146 14.98 -4.40 -4.39
N GLU A 147 15.85 -3.70 -3.65
CA GLU A 147 16.95 -4.31 -2.89
C GLU A 147 16.50 -5.16 -1.70
N TYR A 148 15.37 -4.82 -1.08
CA TYR A 148 14.84 -5.59 0.05
C TYR A 148 14.44 -7.01 -0.36
N MET A 149 14.04 -7.25 -1.61
CA MET A 149 13.71 -8.60 -2.10
C MET A 149 14.95 -9.49 -2.32
N ALA A 150 16.16 -8.96 -2.13
CA ALA A 150 17.36 -9.57 -2.72
C ALA A 150 18.36 -10.18 -1.75
N LYS A 151 18.43 -9.88 -0.42
CA LYS A 151 19.19 -10.77 0.52
C LYS A 151 19.29 -10.53 2.02
N GLU A 152 19.13 -9.34 2.61
CA GLU A 152 19.54 -9.19 4.03
C GLU A 152 18.60 -8.32 4.88
N LEU A 153 17.65 -7.62 4.26
CA LEU A 153 16.77 -6.70 4.97
C LEU A 153 15.55 -7.39 5.58
N GLY A 154 15.14 -8.58 5.11
CA GLY A 154 14.01 -9.33 5.68
C GLY A 154 14.12 -9.57 7.19
N SER A 155 15.34 -9.69 7.71
CA SER A 155 15.60 -9.83 9.15
C SER A 155 15.42 -8.51 9.94
N LYS A 156 15.60 -7.33 9.33
CA LYS A 156 15.64 -6.03 10.03
C LYS A 156 14.59 -5.00 9.61
N THR A 157 13.90 -5.18 8.48
CA THR A 157 12.92 -4.20 7.96
C THR A 157 11.47 -4.57 8.12
N ALA A 158 11.17 -5.71 8.76
CA ALA A 158 9.80 -6.11 9.01
C ALA A 158 9.06 -4.96 9.70
N THR A 159 8.13 -4.36 8.97
CA THR A 159 7.37 -3.17 9.41
C THR A 159 6.53 -3.41 10.66
N ASN A 160 6.50 -4.64 11.18
CA ASN A 160 5.62 -5.10 12.26
C ASN A 160 6.34 -5.89 13.36
N SER A 161 7.64 -5.69 13.61
CA SER A 161 8.38 -6.33 14.72
C SER A 161 8.44 -7.88 14.69
N ALA A 162 7.90 -8.53 13.66
CA ALA A 162 7.98 -9.97 13.49
C ALA A 162 9.43 -10.36 13.16
N GLN A 163 10.17 -10.81 14.16
CA GLN A 163 11.49 -11.39 13.98
C GLN A 163 11.31 -12.76 13.32
N LEU A 164 11.82 -12.93 12.10
CA LEU A 164 12.00 -14.25 11.51
C LEU A 164 13.00 -15.00 12.40
N GLY A 165 12.64 -16.19 12.89
CA GLY A 165 13.53 -17.03 13.68
C GLY A 165 14.82 -17.30 12.91
N ASP A 166 15.95 -17.14 13.60
CA ASP A 166 17.33 -17.10 13.05
C ASP A 166 17.72 -18.37 12.27
N GLU A 167 16.95 -19.46 12.41
CA GLU A 167 17.23 -20.75 11.76
C GLU A 167 16.44 -21.02 10.46
N SER A 168 15.45 -20.19 10.10
CA SER A 168 14.69 -20.41 8.87
C SER A 168 15.41 -19.83 7.65
N VAL A 169 16.18 -20.65 6.94
CA VAL A 169 16.76 -20.30 5.62
C VAL A 169 15.64 -20.22 4.59
N THR A 170 14.84 -19.16 4.65
CA THR A 170 13.79 -18.90 3.67
C THR A 170 14.46 -18.47 2.36
N SER A 171 14.33 -19.31 1.33
CA SER A 171 14.76 -18.99 -0.03
C SER A 171 14.10 -17.68 -0.46
N THR A 172 14.84 -16.74 -1.05
CA THR A 172 14.22 -15.52 -1.60
C THR A 172 13.10 -15.86 -2.58
N ALA A 173 13.22 -16.97 -3.32
CA ALA A 173 12.20 -17.46 -4.25
C ALA A 173 10.80 -17.57 -3.60
N ALA A 174 10.77 -17.87 -2.29
CA ALA A 174 9.55 -18.02 -1.52
C ALA A 174 8.77 -16.71 -1.37
N TRP A 175 9.37 -15.55 -1.63
CA TRP A 175 8.70 -14.27 -1.45
C TRP A 175 7.81 -13.90 -2.66
N TRP A 176 7.89 -14.66 -3.75
CA TRP A 176 7.05 -14.46 -4.94
C TRP A 176 5.90 -15.46 -4.99
N ARG A 177 4.68 -14.94 -4.97
CA ARG A 177 3.45 -15.71 -5.13
C ARG A 177 2.70 -15.17 -6.33
N ASP A 178 2.18 -16.04 -7.18
CA ASP A 178 1.24 -15.65 -8.23
C ASP A 178 -0.05 -15.12 -7.60
N ILE A 179 -0.87 -14.42 -8.40
CA ILE A 179 -2.08 -13.81 -7.86
C ILE A 179 -3.16 -14.89 -7.86
N GLU A 180 -3.82 -15.06 -6.72
CA GLU A 180 -4.98 -15.93 -6.55
C GLU A 180 -6.21 -15.06 -6.31
N ILE A 181 -7.27 -15.24 -7.08
CA ILE A 181 -8.58 -14.63 -6.80
C ILE A 181 -9.54 -15.73 -6.41
N LYS A 182 -10.26 -15.54 -5.31
CA LYS A 182 -11.47 -16.28 -4.97
C LYS A 182 -12.65 -15.32 -4.95
N ARG A 183 -13.51 -15.44 -5.96
CA ARG A 183 -14.73 -14.63 -6.05
C ARG A 183 -15.70 -15.07 -4.96
N LYS A 184 -16.36 -14.09 -4.32
CA LYS A 184 -17.43 -14.37 -3.34
C LYS A 184 -17.00 -15.40 -2.28
N TYR A 185 -15.80 -15.22 -1.72
CA TYR A 185 -15.19 -16.19 -0.81
C TYR A 185 -16.06 -16.50 0.41
N LEU A 186 -16.70 -15.47 0.96
CA LEU A 186 -17.80 -15.57 1.92
C LEU A 186 -18.71 -14.35 1.77
N CYS A 187 -19.91 -14.55 1.22
CA CYS A 187 -20.90 -13.48 1.06
C CYS A 187 -21.74 -13.36 2.32
N ASP A 188 -21.29 -12.53 3.26
CA ASP A 188 -22.10 -12.09 4.38
C ASP A 188 -22.24 -10.56 4.32
N PRO A 189 -23.44 -10.04 4.00
CA PRO A 189 -23.65 -8.59 3.87
C PRO A 189 -23.45 -7.84 5.19
N ALA A 190 -23.51 -8.52 6.35
CA ALA A 190 -23.32 -7.90 7.65
C ALA A 190 -21.86 -7.42 7.85
N ILE A 191 -20.87 -8.06 7.21
CA ILE A 191 -19.45 -7.74 7.39
C ILE A 191 -19.16 -6.25 7.11
N TYR A 192 -19.69 -5.71 6.02
CA TYR A 192 -19.45 -4.32 5.65
C TYR A 192 -20.03 -3.36 6.70
N GLU A 193 -21.29 -3.57 7.09
CA GLU A 193 -22.00 -2.71 8.04
C GLU A 193 -21.41 -2.79 9.45
N GLU A 194 -21.15 -4.00 9.95
CA GLU A 194 -20.53 -4.22 11.27
C GLU A 194 -19.15 -3.57 11.34
N LEU A 195 -18.28 -3.81 10.34
CA LEU A 195 -16.96 -3.18 10.32
C LEU A 195 -17.07 -1.66 10.20
N LEU A 196 -18.00 -1.14 9.40
CA LEU A 196 -18.18 0.30 9.25
C LEU A 196 -18.60 0.97 10.56
N GLN A 197 -19.54 0.37 11.29
CA GLN A 197 -20.12 0.92 12.52
C GLN A 197 -19.23 0.72 13.75
N ASN A 198 -18.57 -0.43 13.87
CA ASN A 198 -17.84 -0.81 15.08
C ASN A 198 -16.33 -0.50 15.03
N THR A 199 -15.86 0.13 13.95
CA THR A 199 -14.44 0.49 13.77
C THR A 199 -14.23 1.99 13.91
N GLU A 200 -13.22 2.38 14.71
CA GLU A 200 -12.77 3.77 14.78
C GLU A 200 -11.89 4.12 13.55
N TRP A 201 -12.49 4.75 12.55
CA TRP A 201 -11.80 5.12 11.32
C TRP A 201 -10.98 6.40 11.45
N LYS A 202 -9.68 6.35 11.09
CA LYS A 202 -8.78 7.51 11.17
C LYS A 202 -8.26 7.91 9.79
N SER A 203 -8.44 9.19 9.46
CA SER A 203 -7.76 9.77 8.30
C SER A 203 -6.26 9.84 8.57
N SER A 204 -5.46 9.28 7.68
CA SER A 204 -4.00 9.28 7.81
C SER A 204 -3.36 10.26 6.84
N ALA A 205 -2.26 10.89 7.27
CA ALA A 205 -1.43 11.67 6.36
C ALA A 205 -0.88 10.78 5.23
N ALA A 206 -0.90 11.28 4.00
CA ALA A 206 -0.26 10.60 2.89
C ALA A 206 1.25 10.61 3.12
N ARG A 207 1.88 9.43 3.10
CA ARG A 207 3.33 9.29 3.31
C ARG A 207 4.00 8.78 2.04
N THR A 208 5.26 9.13 1.88
CA THR A 208 6.17 8.46 0.95
C THR A 208 7.21 7.72 1.77
N ARG A 209 7.50 6.47 1.43
CA ARG A 209 8.67 5.79 1.95
C ARG A 209 9.86 6.10 1.04
N ASP A 210 10.91 6.70 1.57
CA ASP A 210 12.20 6.74 0.89
C ASP A 210 12.76 5.32 0.89
N PHE A 211 12.75 4.69 -0.28
CA PHE A 211 13.24 3.30 -0.44
C PHE A 211 14.73 3.14 -0.10
N SER A 212 15.49 4.23 -0.10
CA SER A 212 16.93 4.19 0.16
C SER A 212 17.24 4.21 1.65
N THR A 213 16.41 4.87 2.47
CA THR A 213 16.62 4.99 3.93
C THR A 213 15.57 4.23 4.74
N GLY A 214 14.47 3.80 4.11
CA GLY A 214 13.29 3.28 4.78
C GLY A 214 12.43 4.36 5.46
N ALA A 215 12.91 5.60 5.54
CA ALA A 215 12.25 6.69 6.23
C ALA A 215 10.91 7.02 5.58
N GLN A 216 9.88 7.28 6.38
CA GLN A 216 8.61 7.79 5.90
C GLN A 216 8.62 9.31 6.00
N THR A 217 8.28 9.99 4.90
CA THR A 217 8.11 11.44 4.86
C THR A 217 6.65 11.77 4.60
N VAL A 218 6.07 12.67 5.40
CA VAL A 218 4.73 13.19 5.13
C VAL A 218 4.72 13.94 3.79
N LYS A 219 3.68 13.74 2.99
CA LYS A 219 3.46 14.46 1.74
C LYS A 219 2.67 15.73 2.02
N TYR A 220 3.15 16.82 1.45
CA TYR A 220 2.44 18.08 1.40
C TYR A 220 2.00 18.36 -0.04
N ASP A 221 0.92 19.12 -0.19
CA ASP A 221 0.54 19.67 -1.48
C ASP A 221 1.47 20.84 -1.89
N LYS A 222 1.14 21.54 -2.97
CA LYS A 222 2.00 22.62 -3.49
C LYS A 222 2.03 23.83 -2.57
N GLU A 223 0.94 24.00 -1.83
CA GLU A 223 0.65 25.04 -0.87
C GLU A 223 1.27 24.73 0.51
N GLY A 224 1.87 23.55 0.68
CA GLY A 224 2.49 23.10 1.92
C GLY A 224 1.48 22.61 2.96
N LYS A 225 0.22 22.37 2.58
CA LYS A 225 -0.77 21.73 3.44
C LYS A 225 -0.56 20.23 3.42
N MET A 226 -0.83 19.60 4.55
CA MET A 226 -0.69 18.15 4.66
C MET A 226 -1.66 17.47 3.71
N LYS A 227 -1.14 16.60 2.85
CA LYS A 227 -1.99 15.80 1.99
C LYS A 227 -2.54 14.64 2.80
N LEU A 228 -3.85 14.61 3.05
CA LEU A 228 -4.52 13.46 3.64
C LEU A 228 -4.59 12.31 2.61
N GLN A 229 -4.51 11.07 3.08
CA GLN A 229 -4.86 9.91 2.28
C GLN A 229 -6.34 9.97 1.91
N GLY A 230 -6.70 9.49 0.72
CA GLY A 230 -8.11 9.44 0.31
C GLY A 230 -8.88 8.31 1.02
N ASN A 231 -8.17 7.36 1.63
CA ASN A 231 -8.73 6.31 2.46
C ASN A 231 -8.53 6.60 3.95
N GLN A 232 -9.42 6.04 4.76
CA GLN A 232 -9.31 6.01 6.20
C GLN A 232 -8.78 4.65 6.63
N GLY A 233 -7.85 4.64 7.59
CA GLY A 233 -7.22 3.43 8.09
C GLY A 233 -7.67 3.11 9.50
N ALA A 234 -7.74 1.82 9.83
CA ALA A 234 -7.91 1.32 11.19
C ALA A 234 -7.17 0.00 11.39
N LYS A 235 -6.93 -0.39 12.64
CA LYS A 235 -6.51 -1.74 12.99
C LYS A 235 -7.76 -2.55 13.30
N TYR A 236 -7.80 -3.80 12.85
CA TYR A 236 -8.91 -4.67 13.19
C TYR A 236 -8.86 -5.05 14.67
N THR A 237 -9.99 -4.93 15.35
CA THR A 237 -10.17 -5.39 16.74
C THR A 237 -11.06 -6.63 16.71
N GLN A 238 -10.57 -7.75 17.24
CA GLN A 238 -11.33 -8.99 17.31
C GLN A 238 -12.66 -8.76 18.06
N GLY A 239 -13.77 -9.27 17.50
CA GLY A 239 -15.12 -9.03 18.02
C GLY A 239 -15.82 -7.80 17.45
N SER A 240 -15.13 -6.90 16.74
CA SER A 240 -15.78 -5.75 16.09
C SER A 240 -16.75 -6.15 14.97
N SER A 241 -16.58 -7.35 14.40
CA SER A 241 -17.54 -7.94 13.46
C SER A 241 -17.51 -9.46 13.63
N PRO A 242 -18.53 -10.06 14.29
CA PRO A 242 -18.66 -11.51 14.42
C PRO A 242 -18.70 -12.23 13.06
N ALA A 243 -19.35 -11.61 12.06
CA ALA A 243 -19.38 -12.14 10.70
C ALA A 243 -17.97 -12.20 10.08
N PHE A 244 -17.16 -11.17 10.30
CA PHE A 244 -15.77 -11.16 9.83
C PHE A 244 -14.87 -12.11 10.63
N ASP A 245 -15.07 -12.26 11.93
CA ASP A 245 -14.36 -13.25 12.75
C ASP A 245 -14.57 -14.69 12.22
N LYS A 246 -15.80 -15.03 11.83
CA LYS A 246 -16.13 -16.31 11.16
C LYS A 246 -15.35 -16.49 9.88
N LEU A 247 -15.28 -15.44 9.06
CA LEU A 247 -14.52 -15.42 7.82
C LEU A 247 -13.02 -15.62 8.06
N LEU A 248 -12.45 -14.92 9.05
CA LEU A 248 -11.04 -15.04 9.41
C LEU A 248 -10.70 -16.45 9.89
N GLN A 249 -11.55 -17.06 10.73
CA GLN A 249 -11.34 -18.44 11.18
C GLN A 249 -11.35 -19.43 10.02
N LYS A 250 -12.32 -19.30 9.09
CA LYS A 250 -12.37 -20.08 7.85
C LYS A 250 -11.08 -19.89 7.04
N PHE A 251 -10.67 -18.64 6.84
CA PHE A 251 -9.46 -18.29 6.09
C PHE A 251 -8.20 -18.89 6.72
N PHE A 252 -7.98 -18.71 8.02
CA PHE A 252 -6.80 -19.24 8.71
C PHE A 252 -6.77 -20.77 8.71
N ALA A 253 -7.92 -21.43 8.86
CA ALA A 253 -8.01 -22.88 8.75
C ALA A 253 -7.70 -23.37 7.33
N GLU A 254 -8.28 -22.74 6.30
CA GLU A 254 -8.12 -23.15 4.90
C GLU A 254 -6.66 -23.00 4.41
N TYR A 255 -6.01 -21.90 4.77
CA TYR A 255 -4.64 -21.57 4.36
C TYR A 255 -3.56 -22.03 5.33
N GLY A 256 -3.95 -22.61 6.49
CA GLY A 256 -3.00 -23.11 7.49
C GLY A 256 -2.15 -22.00 8.09
N LEU A 257 -2.75 -20.86 8.43
CA LEU A 257 -2.07 -19.74 9.07
C LEU A 257 -2.06 -19.95 10.57
N ALA A 258 -0.90 -20.32 11.11
CA ALA A 258 -0.71 -20.55 12.55
C ALA A 258 -0.75 -19.23 13.35
N ASP A 259 -0.18 -18.16 12.78
CA ASP A 259 -0.23 -16.83 13.37
C ASP A 259 -1.56 -16.15 13.01
N ARG A 260 -2.42 -16.00 14.02
CA ARG A 260 -3.80 -15.49 13.87
C ARG A 260 -3.92 -14.00 14.12
N THR A 261 -2.84 -13.31 14.56
CA THR A 261 -2.96 -11.96 15.12
C THR A 261 -2.02 -10.92 14.50
N SER A 262 -1.01 -11.32 13.72
CA SER A 262 -0.09 -10.34 13.15
C SER A 262 -0.62 -9.70 11.86
N GLY A 263 -1.08 -8.45 11.96
CA GLY A 263 -1.10 -7.52 10.82
C GLY A 263 -2.40 -7.42 10.01
N ILE A 264 -3.59 -7.61 10.62
CA ILE A 264 -4.86 -7.28 9.96
C ILE A 264 -5.09 -5.77 10.03
N ALA A 265 -5.01 -5.10 8.87
CA ALA A 265 -5.33 -3.69 8.74
C ALA A 265 -6.66 -3.51 8.00
N LEU A 266 -7.36 -2.42 8.29
CA LEU A 266 -8.59 -2.03 7.63
C LEU A 266 -8.36 -0.74 6.86
N ASN A 267 -8.83 -0.69 5.61
CA ASN A 267 -8.81 0.53 4.79
C ASN A 267 -10.21 0.79 4.25
N TRP A 268 -10.86 1.84 4.73
CA TRP A 268 -12.15 2.29 4.21
C TRP A 268 -11.97 3.40 3.18
N TYR A 269 -12.63 3.22 2.05
CA TYR A 269 -12.72 4.17 0.95
C TYR A 269 -14.17 4.63 0.91
N PRO A 270 -14.50 5.84 1.41
CA PRO A 270 -15.89 6.29 1.49
C PRO A 270 -16.58 6.37 0.14
N ASP A 271 -15.82 6.63 -0.92
CA ASP A 271 -16.27 6.72 -2.30
C ASP A 271 -15.13 6.41 -3.29
N GLY A 272 -15.39 6.64 -4.57
CA GLY A 272 -14.43 6.53 -5.65
C GLY A 272 -13.28 7.55 -5.64
N ASP A 273 -13.38 8.65 -4.89
CA ASP A 273 -12.28 9.62 -4.76
C ASP A 273 -11.20 9.17 -3.78
N GLY A 274 -11.56 8.28 -2.84
CA GLY A 274 -10.59 7.61 -1.99
C GLY A 274 -9.61 6.77 -2.81
N ALA A 275 -8.30 6.91 -2.58
CA ALA A 275 -7.29 6.17 -3.33
C ALA A 275 -6.07 5.86 -2.47
N LEU A 276 -5.44 4.74 -2.78
CA LEU A 276 -4.20 4.29 -2.16
C LEU A 276 -3.11 4.22 -3.22
N GLY A 277 -2.10 5.07 -3.04
CA GLY A 277 -0.98 5.17 -3.96
C GLY A 277 -0.26 3.83 -4.13
N SER A 278 0.25 3.58 -5.34
CA SER A 278 0.91 2.31 -5.63
C SER A 278 2.19 2.09 -4.81
N HIS A 279 2.24 1.01 -4.07
CA HIS A 279 3.30 0.64 -3.14
C HIS A 279 3.58 -0.87 -3.19
N ARG A 280 4.52 -1.35 -2.38
CA ARG A 280 4.85 -2.77 -2.24
C ARG A 280 4.93 -3.14 -0.76
N HIS A 281 4.58 -4.38 -0.45
CA HIS A 281 4.88 -5.01 0.83
C HIS A 281 6.08 -5.95 0.68
N ASP A 282 6.71 -6.27 1.80
CA ASP A 282 7.78 -7.25 1.96
C ASP A 282 7.26 -8.65 2.37
N CYS A 283 5.94 -8.81 2.45
CA CYS A 283 5.24 -10.04 2.82
C CYS A 283 4.20 -10.41 1.74
N TRP A 284 3.56 -11.56 1.92
CA TRP A 284 2.36 -11.88 1.17
C TRP A 284 1.16 -11.15 1.78
N THR A 285 0.20 -10.85 0.91
CA THR A 285 -1.00 -10.13 1.28
C THR A 285 -2.21 -10.91 0.82
N ALA A 286 -3.06 -11.29 1.76
CA ALA A 286 -4.44 -11.68 1.48
C ALA A 286 -5.32 -10.44 1.68
N LEU A 287 -6.06 -10.07 0.66
CA LEU A 287 -6.82 -8.83 0.60
C LEU A 287 -8.28 -9.17 0.37
N PHE A 288 -9.11 -8.92 1.39
CA PHE A 288 -10.56 -8.98 1.26
C PHE A 288 -11.12 -7.64 0.82
N SER A 289 -12.23 -7.67 0.07
CA SER A 289 -12.93 -6.49 -0.44
C SER A 289 -14.41 -6.59 -0.06
N PHE A 290 -14.94 -5.58 0.63
CA PHE A 290 -16.35 -5.49 1.03
C PHE A 290 -16.95 -4.15 0.60
N GLY A 291 -18.23 -4.14 0.23
CA GLY A 291 -18.94 -2.97 -0.27
C GLY A 291 -18.80 -2.75 -1.78
N GLN A 292 -18.72 -1.49 -2.19
CA GLN A 292 -18.78 -1.10 -3.60
C GLN A 292 -17.56 -1.56 -4.41
N GLU A 293 -17.78 -1.96 -5.66
CA GLU A 293 -16.73 -2.46 -6.56
C GLU A 293 -15.61 -1.43 -6.79
N ARG A 294 -14.35 -1.86 -6.71
CA ARG A 294 -13.18 -1.01 -6.98
C ARG A 294 -12.07 -1.76 -7.69
N ILE A 295 -11.30 -1.02 -8.47
CA ILE A 295 -10.10 -1.55 -9.13
C ILE A 295 -8.97 -1.67 -8.09
N LEU A 296 -8.34 -2.84 -8.03
CA LEU A 296 -7.03 -3.05 -7.46
C LEU A 296 -6.03 -3.16 -8.61
N THR A 297 -5.04 -2.29 -8.67
CA THR A 297 -3.95 -2.42 -9.64
C THR A 297 -2.89 -3.34 -9.05
N ILE A 298 -2.47 -4.39 -9.76
CA ILE A 298 -1.33 -5.25 -9.38
C ILE A 298 -0.35 -5.29 -10.56
N ASP A 299 0.85 -4.77 -10.35
CA ASP A 299 1.87 -4.49 -11.36
C ASP A 299 1.27 -3.81 -12.62
N LYS A 300 0.42 -2.80 -12.38
CA LYS A 300 -0.35 -2.01 -13.37
C LYS A 300 -1.46 -2.78 -14.10
N THR A 301 -1.68 -4.05 -13.79
CA THR A 301 -2.85 -4.80 -14.29
C THR A 301 -4.06 -4.41 -13.45
N PRO A 302 -5.11 -3.83 -14.04
CA PRO A 302 -6.32 -3.47 -13.31
C PRO A 302 -7.15 -4.72 -13.03
N LEU A 303 -7.49 -4.94 -11.77
CA LEU A 303 -8.35 -6.04 -11.31
C LEU A 303 -9.56 -5.45 -10.59
N LEU A 304 -10.76 -5.54 -11.21
CA LEU A 304 -11.99 -5.15 -10.55
C LEU A 304 -12.35 -6.15 -9.44
N LEU A 305 -12.39 -5.66 -8.20
CA LEU A 305 -12.79 -6.41 -7.01
C LEU A 305 -14.23 -6.08 -6.64
N GLN A 306 -15.01 -7.14 -6.44
CA GLN A 306 -16.40 -7.07 -6.01
C GLN A 306 -16.50 -7.23 -4.50
N ASP A 307 -17.72 -7.07 -3.98
CA ASP A 307 -18.03 -7.43 -2.61
C ASP A 307 -17.72 -8.91 -2.35
N SER A 308 -17.14 -9.18 -1.18
CA SER A 308 -16.77 -10.50 -0.69
C SER A 308 -15.69 -11.23 -1.51
N ASP A 309 -14.94 -10.51 -2.35
CA ASP A 309 -13.79 -11.08 -3.06
C ASP A 309 -12.55 -11.19 -2.17
N LEU A 310 -11.80 -12.28 -2.32
CA LEU A 310 -10.48 -12.48 -1.73
C LEU A 310 -9.43 -12.51 -2.84
N VAL A 311 -8.37 -11.72 -2.69
CA VAL A 311 -7.19 -11.77 -3.56
C VAL A 311 -5.94 -12.01 -2.74
N ILE A 312 -5.14 -12.99 -3.12
CA ILE A 312 -3.85 -13.27 -2.48
C ILE A 312 -2.73 -13.03 -3.48
N PHE A 313 -1.73 -12.26 -3.08
CA PHE A 313 -0.55 -12.00 -3.90
C PHE A 313 0.69 -11.84 -3.00
N GLY A 314 1.87 -11.93 -3.60
CA GLY A 314 3.15 -11.75 -2.91
C GLY A 314 3.58 -10.29 -2.82
N THR A 315 4.85 -10.04 -3.14
CA THR A 315 5.50 -8.72 -3.02
C THR A 315 5.26 -7.79 -4.23
N GLN A 316 4.23 -8.07 -5.04
CA GLN A 316 3.86 -7.28 -6.21
C GLN A 316 3.52 -5.83 -5.85
N ARG A 317 3.77 -4.93 -6.81
CA ARG A 317 3.41 -3.52 -6.63
C ARG A 317 1.93 -3.36 -6.85
N HIS A 318 1.23 -2.75 -5.92
CA HIS A 318 -0.23 -2.63 -6.02
C HIS A 318 -0.74 -1.34 -5.40
N GLY A 319 -1.98 -0.98 -5.73
CA GLY A 319 -2.65 0.22 -5.24
C GLY A 319 -4.10 0.31 -5.70
N VAL A 320 -4.86 1.21 -5.10
CA VAL A 320 -6.28 1.45 -5.41
C VAL A 320 -6.38 2.82 -6.08
N PRO A 321 -6.68 2.91 -7.39
CA PRO A 321 -6.79 4.17 -8.09
C PRO A 321 -8.10 4.91 -7.72
N ARG A 322 -8.14 6.21 -8.02
CA ARG A 322 -9.39 6.98 -7.97
C ARG A 322 -10.32 6.51 -9.08
N MET A 323 -11.62 6.41 -8.80
CA MET A 323 -12.69 6.00 -9.70
C MET A 323 -13.89 6.95 -9.56
N PRO A 324 -13.90 8.12 -10.21
CA PRO A 324 -14.86 9.21 -9.93
C PRO A 324 -16.35 8.84 -10.06
N GLU A 325 -16.64 7.80 -10.84
CA GLU A 325 -17.99 7.27 -11.09
C GLU A 325 -18.54 6.45 -9.91
N VAL A 326 -17.66 5.97 -9.03
CA VAL A 326 -18.05 5.16 -7.88
C VAL A 326 -18.45 6.07 -6.72
N LYS A 327 -19.69 5.96 -6.24
CA LYS A 327 -20.23 6.77 -5.13
C LYS A 327 -20.37 6.01 -3.81
N GLY A 328 -20.41 4.68 -3.86
CA GLY A 328 -20.50 3.83 -2.67
C GLY A 328 -19.15 3.60 -1.99
N GLY A 329 -19.21 3.33 -0.70
CA GLY A 329 -18.03 3.02 0.12
C GLY A 329 -17.54 1.58 -0.07
N ARG A 330 -16.26 1.35 0.22
CA ARG A 330 -15.61 0.05 0.18
C ARG A 330 -14.65 -0.11 1.34
N ILE A 331 -14.71 -1.24 2.03
CA ILE A 331 -13.70 -1.64 3.03
C ILE A 331 -12.78 -2.68 2.40
N THR A 332 -11.48 -2.46 2.53
CA THR A 332 -10.45 -3.42 2.14
C THR A 332 -9.72 -3.91 3.37
N VAL A 333 -9.60 -5.22 3.54
CA VAL A 333 -8.93 -5.84 4.68
C VAL A 333 -7.69 -6.59 4.22
N PRO A 334 -6.51 -5.92 4.14
CA PRO A 334 -5.25 -6.62 3.96
C PRO A 334 -4.83 -7.36 5.23
N ILE A 335 -4.48 -8.62 5.04
CA ILE A 335 -3.86 -9.51 6.03
C ILE A 335 -2.46 -9.82 5.51
N PHE A 336 -1.46 -9.37 6.27
CA PHE A 336 -0.06 -9.59 5.96
C PHE A 336 0.42 -10.87 6.60
N PHE A 337 1.04 -11.76 5.83
CA PHE A 337 1.62 -12.97 6.38
C PHE A 337 2.89 -13.35 5.64
N TYR A 338 3.81 -13.97 6.36
CA TYR A 338 5.02 -14.55 5.80
C TYR A 338 4.78 -16.05 5.62
N PRO A 339 5.16 -16.62 4.46
CA PRO A 339 5.01 -18.04 4.25
C PRO A 339 5.85 -18.81 5.26
N ASP A 340 5.22 -19.71 6.01
CA ASP A 340 5.92 -20.68 6.85
C ASP A 340 6.42 -21.87 6.00
N ASN A 341 7.19 -22.79 6.61
CA ASN A 341 7.70 -23.97 5.91
C ASN A 341 6.59 -24.81 5.23
N LEU A 342 5.37 -24.85 5.78
CA LEU A 342 4.24 -25.61 5.24
C LEU A 342 3.61 -24.92 4.02
N GLN A 343 3.53 -23.59 4.04
CA GLN A 343 3.04 -22.77 2.93
C GLN A 343 4.06 -22.68 1.81
N MET A 344 5.36 -22.63 2.14
CA MET A 344 6.47 -22.70 1.18
C MET A 344 6.45 -24.01 0.38
N GLN A 345 6.12 -25.14 1.00
CA GLN A 345 5.99 -26.43 0.29
C GLN A 345 4.83 -26.45 -0.71
N LYS A 346 3.72 -25.74 -0.42
CA LYS A 346 2.54 -25.67 -1.30
C LYS A 346 2.62 -24.54 -2.35
N GLN A 347 3.51 -23.57 -2.14
CA GLN A 347 3.66 -22.36 -2.95
C GLN A 347 3.85 -22.63 -4.45
N TRP A 348 4.50 -23.74 -4.78
CA TRP A 348 4.88 -24.09 -6.15
C TRP A 348 3.98 -25.09 -6.85
N GLN A 349 3.00 -25.65 -6.14
CA GLN A 349 2.06 -26.63 -6.71
C GLN A 349 1.02 -25.98 -7.64
N THR A 350 0.94 -24.64 -7.64
CA THR A 350 0.06 -23.85 -8.52
C THR A 350 0.47 -23.88 -10.00
N LEU A 351 1.64 -24.44 -10.34
CA LEU A 351 2.10 -24.50 -11.73
C LEU A 351 1.79 -25.82 -12.46
N THR A 352 1.53 -26.98 -11.81
CA THR A 352 1.39 -28.24 -12.58
C THR A 352 0.64 -29.41 -11.93
N ASP A 353 -0.27 -29.27 -10.95
CA ASP A 353 -1.04 -30.47 -10.56
C ASP A 353 -2.53 -30.23 -10.24
N PRO A 354 -3.46 -30.52 -11.20
CA PRO A 354 -4.89 -30.47 -10.96
C PRO A 354 -5.43 -31.62 -10.08
N GLU A 355 -4.62 -32.62 -9.71
CA GLU A 355 -5.13 -33.89 -9.16
C GLU A 355 -5.18 -34.02 -7.61
N ASP A 356 -4.49 -33.20 -6.80
CA ASP A 356 -4.54 -33.35 -5.32
C ASP A 356 -4.80 -32.07 -4.47
N PRO A 357 -6.04 -31.54 -4.48
CA PRO A 357 -6.51 -30.52 -3.54
C PRO A 357 -7.01 -31.06 -2.18
N ARG A 358 -6.71 -32.31 -1.79
CA ARG A 358 -7.52 -33.01 -0.76
C ARG A 358 -7.09 -32.77 0.70
N LYS A 359 -5.86 -32.37 1.00
CA LYS A 359 -5.35 -32.32 2.40
C LYS A 359 -5.60 -31.03 3.19
N SER A 360 -5.89 -29.88 2.56
CA SER A 360 -6.33 -28.67 3.30
C SER A 360 -7.84 -28.72 3.62
N ARG A 361 -8.61 -29.41 2.78
CA ARG A 361 -10.07 -29.57 2.94
C ARG A 361 -10.48 -30.40 4.17
N GLU A 362 -9.65 -31.31 4.69
CA GLU A 362 -10.04 -32.15 5.82
C GLU A 362 -10.12 -31.37 7.15
N LEU A 363 -9.21 -30.42 7.40
CA LEU A 363 -9.27 -29.56 8.59
C LEU A 363 -10.44 -28.57 8.54
N SER A 364 -10.71 -27.96 7.38
CA SER A 364 -11.87 -27.08 7.20
C SER A 364 -13.21 -27.83 7.18
N LYS A 365 -13.23 -29.12 6.80
CA LYS A 365 -14.44 -29.96 6.87
C LYS A 365 -14.75 -30.45 8.28
N LEU A 366 -13.76 -30.50 9.17
CA LEU A 366 -13.93 -30.95 10.55
C LEU A 366 -14.58 -29.88 11.45
N GLN A 367 -14.47 -28.60 11.12
CA GLN A 367 -15.25 -27.55 11.78
C GLN A 367 -16.53 -27.30 10.97
N SER A 368 -17.69 -27.68 11.50
CA SER A 368 -18.96 -27.33 10.86
C SER A 368 -19.08 -25.81 10.77
N THR A 369 -19.75 -25.27 9.74
CA THR A 369 -19.94 -23.81 9.61
C THR A 369 -20.61 -23.17 10.84
N HIS A 370 -21.33 -23.97 11.64
CA HIS A 370 -21.92 -23.56 12.91
C HIS A 370 -20.89 -23.41 14.05
N GLN A 371 -19.75 -24.12 13.99
CA GLN A 371 -18.67 -23.99 14.99
C GLN A 371 -17.75 -22.81 14.70
N LEU A 372 -17.66 -22.37 13.44
CA LEU A 372 -16.91 -21.17 13.08
C LEU A 372 -17.61 -19.95 13.72
N GLY A 373 -16.85 -19.17 14.47
CA GLY A 373 -17.33 -18.00 15.21
C GLY A 373 -18.01 -18.29 16.53
N ALA A 374 -18.18 -19.55 16.94
CA ALA A 374 -18.82 -19.89 18.21
C ALA A 374 -18.15 -19.19 19.41
N ALA A 375 -16.82 -19.03 19.38
CA ALA A 375 -16.09 -18.28 20.41
C ALA A 375 -16.38 -16.77 20.39
N ALA A 376 -16.60 -16.17 19.21
CA ALA A 376 -16.94 -14.76 19.05
C ALA A 376 -18.40 -14.51 19.44
N ASP A 377 -19.32 -15.36 18.96
CA ASP A 377 -20.74 -15.35 19.34
C ASP A 377 -20.87 -15.55 20.86
N HIS A 378 -20.12 -16.49 21.44
CA HIS A 378 -20.09 -16.70 22.90
C HIS A 378 -19.57 -15.47 23.63
N LYS A 379 -18.53 -14.77 23.13
CA LYS A 379 -18.01 -13.55 23.76
C LYS A 379 -18.99 -12.38 23.68
N ALA A 380 -19.59 -12.13 22.51
CA ALA A 380 -20.60 -11.10 22.31
C ALA A 380 -21.80 -11.30 23.26
N LEU A 381 -22.19 -12.56 23.48
CA LEU A 381 -23.23 -12.97 24.41
C LEU A 381 -23.05 -12.45 25.84
N TRP A 382 -21.80 -12.20 26.28
CA TRP A 382 -21.48 -11.72 27.63
C TRP A 382 -21.21 -10.21 27.70
N VAL A 383 -20.86 -9.58 26.58
CA VAL A 383 -20.46 -8.16 26.55
C VAL A 383 -21.66 -7.25 26.28
N ASP A 384 -22.58 -7.67 25.41
CA ASP A 384 -23.65 -6.79 24.93
C ASP A 384 -24.91 -6.81 25.83
N ASP A 385 -25.02 -7.78 26.74
CA ASP A 385 -26.13 -7.88 27.71
C ASP A 385 -25.62 -7.54 29.13
N PRO A 386 -25.93 -6.34 29.66
CA PRO A 386 -25.46 -5.91 30.98
C PRO A 386 -25.96 -6.81 32.11
N GLY A 387 -27.11 -7.49 31.94
CA GLY A 387 -27.62 -8.45 32.91
C GLY A 387 -26.73 -9.69 33.03
N ARG A 388 -26.22 -10.19 31.89
CA ARG A 388 -25.35 -11.37 31.86
C ARG A 388 -23.94 -11.04 32.37
N ALA A 389 -23.43 -9.85 32.04
CA ALA A 389 -22.17 -9.36 32.58
C ALA A 389 -22.24 -9.22 34.12
N ALA A 390 -23.33 -8.65 34.64
CA ALA A 390 -23.56 -8.54 36.08
C ALA A 390 -23.67 -9.91 36.76
N ALA A 391 -24.42 -10.85 36.17
CA ALA A 391 -24.54 -12.21 36.69
C ALA A 391 -23.20 -12.96 36.72
N LEU A 392 -22.38 -12.82 35.68
CA LEU A 392 -21.03 -13.39 35.65
C LEU A 392 -20.14 -12.76 36.73
N HIS A 393 -20.19 -11.43 36.89
CA HIS A 393 -19.43 -10.73 37.91
C HIS A 393 -19.83 -11.16 39.34
N GLN A 394 -21.13 -11.39 39.59
CA GLN A 394 -21.61 -11.92 40.88
C GLN A 394 -21.00 -13.29 41.19
N LEU A 395 -20.93 -14.21 40.22
CA LEU A 395 -20.29 -15.52 40.43
C LEU A 395 -18.78 -15.42 40.65
N LEU A 396 -18.11 -14.53 39.92
CA LEU A 396 -16.67 -14.26 40.12
C LEU A 396 -16.40 -13.68 41.52
N GLN A 397 -17.27 -12.80 42.02
CA GLN A 397 -17.18 -12.27 43.38
C GLN A 397 -17.39 -13.34 44.45
N LEU A 398 -18.20 -14.37 44.15
CA LEU A 398 -18.37 -15.55 45.00
C LEU A 398 -17.18 -16.52 44.92
N GLY A 399 -16.16 -16.22 44.10
CA GLY A 399 -14.92 -16.98 44.01
C GLY A 399 -14.95 -18.14 43.01
N PHE A 400 -15.98 -18.23 42.16
CA PHE A 400 -16.04 -19.25 41.12
C PHE A 400 -15.11 -18.90 39.95
N GLU A 401 -14.53 -19.91 39.30
CA GLU A 401 -13.70 -19.70 38.11
C GLU A 401 -14.56 -19.18 36.94
N GLU A 402 -13.99 -18.30 36.10
CA GLU A 402 -14.72 -17.65 35.02
C GLU A 402 -15.30 -18.63 33.99
N SER A 403 -14.53 -19.66 33.62
CA SER A 403 -14.97 -20.65 32.62
C SER A 403 -16.17 -21.46 33.14
N VAL A 404 -16.12 -21.88 34.40
CA VAL A 404 -17.14 -22.67 35.08
C VAL A 404 -18.40 -21.81 35.36
N SER A 405 -18.21 -20.54 35.71
CA SER A 405 -19.29 -19.58 35.91
C SER A 405 -20.09 -19.32 34.63
N ARG A 406 -19.40 -19.15 33.49
CA ARG A 406 -20.05 -18.98 32.18
C ARG A 406 -20.85 -20.22 31.77
N ALA A 407 -20.32 -21.41 32.05
CA ALA A 407 -21.01 -22.67 31.77
C ALA A 407 -22.28 -22.83 32.64
N ALA A 408 -22.18 -22.55 33.95
CA ALA A 408 -23.32 -22.64 34.86
C ALA A 408 -24.41 -21.63 34.54
N LEU A 409 -24.05 -20.39 34.22
CA LEU A 409 -24.99 -19.35 33.77
C LEU A 409 -25.68 -19.74 32.47
N SER A 410 -24.97 -20.35 31.51
CA SER A 410 -25.59 -20.84 30.28
C SER A 410 -26.59 -21.98 30.55
N ALA A 411 -26.32 -22.80 31.57
CA ALA A 411 -27.21 -23.89 31.99
C ALA A 411 -28.40 -23.43 32.84
N SER A 412 -28.33 -22.23 33.44
CA SER A 412 -29.36 -21.67 34.32
C SER A 412 -30.20 -20.56 33.70
N ASP A 413 -30.21 -20.45 32.36
CA ASP A 413 -30.85 -19.34 31.62
C ASP A 413 -30.36 -17.95 32.09
N PHE A 414 -29.08 -17.85 32.45
CA PHE A 414 -28.37 -16.66 32.94
C PHE A 414 -28.85 -16.10 34.29
N ASP A 415 -29.56 -16.90 35.08
CA ASP A 415 -29.90 -16.58 36.47
C ASP A 415 -28.69 -16.86 37.37
N ALA A 416 -28.17 -15.81 38.01
CA ALA A 416 -26.98 -15.86 38.86
C ALA A 416 -27.17 -16.73 40.10
N GLU A 417 -28.35 -16.70 40.73
CA GLU A 417 -28.63 -17.48 41.93
C GLU A 417 -28.69 -18.97 41.60
N ARG A 418 -29.39 -19.33 40.51
CA ARG A 418 -29.45 -20.71 40.02
C ARG A 418 -28.09 -21.22 39.55
N ALA A 419 -27.29 -20.38 38.90
CA ALA A 419 -25.93 -20.75 38.52
C ALA A 419 -25.06 -21.00 39.76
N ALA A 420 -25.12 -20.11 40.75
CA ALA A 420 -24.39 -20.29 42.02
C ALA A 420 -24.84 -21.60 42.71
N GLU A 421 -26.14 -21.88 42.74
CA GLU A 421 -26.68 -23.13 43.29
C GLU A 421 -26.14 -24.36 42.54
N LEU A 422 -26.14 -24.35 41.20
CA LEU A 422 -25.56 -25.43 40.38
C LEU A 422 -24.07 -25.63 40.67
N LEU A 423 -23.32 -24.55 40.85
CA LEU A 423 -21.88 -24.60 41.16
C LEU A 423 -21.60 -25.11 42.57
N LEU A 424 -22.43 -24.74 43.55
CA LEU A 424 -22.32 -25.23 44.92
C LEU A 424 -22.73 -26.71 45.01
N MET A 425 -23.76 -27.12 44.27
CA MET A 425 -24.25 -28.50 44.25
C MET A 425 -23.31 -29.47 43.51
N SER A 426 -22.58 -28.99 42.51
CA SER A 426 -21.59 -29.80 41.78
C SER A 426 -20.32 -30.06 42.58
N GLY A 427 -20.16 -29.41 43.74
CA GLY A 427 -19.00 -29.51 44.60
C GLY A 427 -17.81 -28.79 43.99
N ALA A 428 -17.25 -27.81 44.70
CA ALA A 428 -16.14 -26.97 44.25
C ALA A 428 -14.78 -27.71 44.09
N GLY A 429 -14.79 -29.00 43.75
CA GLY A 429 -13.62 -29.82 43.46
C GLY A 429 -13.59 -30.24 42.01
N SER A 430 -12.84 -29.49 41.19
CA SER A 430 -12.14 -29.81 39.92
C SER A 430 -12.73 -30.72 38.82
N ASP A 431 -13.83 -31.45 39.02
CA ASP A 431 -14.27 -32.53 38.13
C ASP A 431 -15.36 -32.12 37.13
N PHE A 432 -15.72 -30.82 37.08
CA PHE A 432 -16.72 -30.32 36.12
C PHE A 432 -16.22 -30.29 34.66
N ALA A 433 -14.92 -30.49 34.41
CA ALA A 433 -14.31 -30.49 33.08
C ALA A 433 -14.59 -31.77 32.24
N GLY A 434 -15.43 -32.69 32.73
CA GLY A 434 -15.62 -34.02 32.14
C GLY A 434 -16.94 -34.29 31.40
N LEU A 435 -17.84 -33.31 31.26
CA LEU A 435 -19.07 -33.55 30.50
C LEU A 435 -18.83 -33.38 28.98
N PRO A 436 -19.12 -34.41 28.15
CA PRO A 436 -19.04 -34.28 26.71
C PRO A 436 -20.13 -33.31 26.22
N GLU A 437 -19.75 -32.36 25.36
CA GLU A 437 -20.68 -31.53 24.58
C GLU A 437 -21.46 -32.40 23.57
N ASP A 438 -22.38 -33.23 24.05
CA ASP A 438 -23.30 -33.97 23.17
C ASP A 438 -24.58 -33.17 22.96
N ASN A 439 -24.74 -32.74 21.70
CA ASN A 439 -25.87 -32.01 21.16
C ASN A 439 -27.07 -32.94 20.92
N HIS A 440 -28.27 -32.40 21.15
CA HIS A 440 -29.62 -32.97 20.99
C HIS A 440 -30.21 -33.77 22.17
N PHE A 441 -31.01 -33.07 22.99
CA PHE A 441 -32.14 -33.67 23.70
C PHE A 441 -33.47 -33.20 23.08
N SER A 442 -34.13 -34.11 22.37
CA SER A 442 -35.52 -33.96 21.96
C SER A 442 -36.43 -33.98 23.19
N ARG A 443 -37.21 -32.91 23.35
CA ARG A 443 -38.19 -32.73 24.42
C ARG A 443 -39.37 -33.69 24.20
N ALA A 444 -39.55 -34.65 25.12
CA ALA A 444 -40.76 -35.47 25.23
C ALA A 444 -41.47 -35.17 26.57
N PRO A 445 -42.82 -35.22 26.63
CA PRO A 445 -43.58 -34.63 27.72
C PRO A 445 -43.67 -35.56 28.93
N PHE A 446 -43.57 -34.95 30.11
CA PHE A 446 -43.77 -35.58 31.41
C PHE A 446 -45.25 -35.45 31.79
N VAL A 447 -45.99 -36.56 31.85
CA VAL A 447 -47.26 -36.64 32.59
C VAL A 447 -47.33 -37.97 33.33
N GLY A 448 -47.15 -37.88 34.65
CA GLY A 448 -47.46 -38.94 35.62
C GLY A 448 -48.85 -38.75 36.23
N GLN A 449 -49.68 -39.77 36.01
CA GLN A 449 -50.77 -40.35 36.83
C GLN A 449 -50.75 -40.06 38.35
N ALA A 450 -51.83 -40.15 39.14
CA ALA A 450 -53.22 -40.60 38.93
C ALA A 450 -54.11 -40.32 40.17
N ALA A 451 -55.42 -40.15 39.92
CA ALA A 451 -56.57 -40.78 40.61
C ALA A 451 -57.83 -40.38 39.78
N SER A 452 -58.85 -41.17 39.47
CA SER A 452 -59.27 -42.53 39.81
C SER A 452 -60.48 -42.91 38.93
N SER A 453 -60.59 -44.20 38.56
CA SER A 453 -61.83 -44.92 38.17
C SER A 453 -62.51 -44.50 36.84
N SER A 454 -63.06 -45.37 35.98
CA SER A 454 -63.35 -46.80 36.07
C SER A 454 -63.69 -47.35 34.66
N ARG A 455 -63.34 -48.63 34.48
CA ARG A 455 -64.03 -49.70 33.72
C ARG A 455 -64.34 -49.60 32.20
N SER A 456 -63.89 -50.69 31.55
CA SER A 456 -64.38 -51.35 30.33
C SER A 456 -64.08 -50.62 29.00
N GLY A 457 -63.63 -51.26 27.93
CA GLY A 457 -63.40 -52.66 27.63
C GLY A 457 -63.51 -52.86 26.11
N ARG A 458 -62.54 -53.57 25.53
CA ARG A 458 -62.60 -54.36 24.28
C ARG A 458 -62.68 -53.68 22.90
N THR A 459 -61.75 -54.16 22.05
CA THR A 459 -61.80 -54.40 20.57
C THR A 459 -61.92 -53.18 19.66
N GLY A 460 -61.28 -53.03 18.50
CA GLY A 460 -60.43 -53.81 17.59
C GLY A 460 -60.30 -52.94 16.30
N ARG A 461 -59.10 -52.78 15.72
CA ARG A 461 -58.66 -53.33 14.41
C ARG A 461 -59.36 -52.80 13.13
N TRP A 462 -58.54 -52.44 12.13
CA TRP A 462 -58.79 -52.11 10.69
C TRP A 462 -59.43 -50.74 10.42
N ALA A 463 -59.28 -50.02 9.29
CA ALA A 463 -58.37 -49.89 8.13
C ALA A 463 -59.05 -48.84 7.21
N SER A 464 -58.34 -48.31 6.20
CA SER A 464 -58.83 -47.49 5.04
C SER A 464 -59.39 -46.08 5.36
N GLY A 465 -59.21 -45.00 4.58
CA GLY A 465 -58.82 -44.80 3.18
C GLY A 465 -59.99 -44.19 2.37
N ALA A 466 -59.92 -42.89 2.01
CA ALA A 466 -60.63 -42.15 0.92
C ALA A 466 -60.54 -40.62 1.24
N SER A 467 -60.05 -39.69 0.39
CA SER A 467 -60.46 -39.23 -0.95
C SER A 467 -61.79 -38.44 -1.01
N ALA A 468 -61.74 -37.12 -1.25
CA ALA A 468 -62.18 -36.43 -2.50
C ALA A 468 -62.55 -34.92 -2.34
N SER A 469 -62.06 -34.09 -3.29
CA SER A 469 -62.72 -32.97 -4.06
C SER A 469 -63.33 -31.74 -3.32
N ALA A 470 -63.41 -30.48 -3.83
CA ALA A 470 -63.14 -29.79 -5.11
C ALA A 470 -63.32 -28.24 -4.97
N SER A 471 -62.85 -27.49 -6.00
CA SER A 471 -63.24 -26.12 -6.47
C SER A 471 -63.08 -24.89 -5.54
N GLY A 472 -62.73 -23.66 -5.96
CA GLY A 472 -62.49 -22.99 -7.25
C GLY A 472 -62.47 -21.45 -7.04
N CYS A 473 -61.81 -20.71 -7.95
CA CYS A 473 -61.64 -19.23 -8.14
C CYS A 473 -62.70 -18.24 -7.57
N CYS A 474 -62.43 -16.94 -7.32
CA CYS A 474 -62.23 -15.85 -8.31
C CYS A 474 -61.68 -14.53 -7.71
N ILE A 475 -61.19 -13.67 -8.62
CA ILE A 475 -60.63 -12.31 -8.55
C ILE A 475 -61.76 -11.23 -8.72
N LEU A 476 -61.61 -10.00 -8.18
CA LEU A 476 -61.71 -8.68 -8.89
C LEU A 476 -61.87 -7.43 -7.98
N ASP A 477 -61.30 -6.33 -8.50
CA ASP A 477 -61.22 -4.92 -8.09
C ASP A 477 -62.53 -4.12 -7.98
N ALA A 478 -62.50 -2.93 -7.34
CA ALA A 478 -62.88 -1.63 -7.96
C ALA A 478 -62.69 -0.37 -7.04
N THR A 479 -62.03 0.65 -7.63
CA THR A 479 -62.12 2.14 -7.61
C THR A 479 -63.43 2.82 -7.11
N ASP A 480 -63.60 4.11 -6.77
CA ASP A 480 -62.84 5.38 -6.58
C ASP A 480 -63.88 6.52 -6.25
N LYS A 481 -63.47 7.67 -5.66
CA LYS A 481 -64.14 9.01 -5.49
C LYS A 481 -65.26 9.21 -4.43
N ASP A 482 -65.44 10.34 -3.72
CA ASP A 482 -65.02 11.76 -3.85
C ASP A 482 -65.17 12.55 -2.50
N GLN A 483 -64.35 13.62 -2.35
CA GLN A 483 -64.52 14.92 -1.64
C GLN A 483 -65.03 15.07 -0.18
N VAL A 484 -64.27 15.82 0.65
CA VAL A 484 -64.57 17.18 1.19
C VAL A 484 -63.45 17.63 2.16
N SER A 485 -63.29 18.95 2.26
CA SER A 485 -62.16 19.78 2.69
C SER A 485 -61.96 20.05 4.19
N LEU A 486 -60.78 20.65 4.48
CA LEU A 486 -60.45 21.76 5.40
C LEU A 486 -59.61 21.48 6.67
N THR A 487 -58.55 22.32 6.76
CA THR A 487 -57.82 22.88 7.92
C THR A 487 -56.74 22.07 8.64
N ASP A 488 -55.50 22.57 8.51
CA ASP A 488 -54.44 22.59 9.54
C ASP A 488 -54.97 23.19 10.86
N PRO A 489 -54.46 22.74 12.03
CA PRO A 489 -53.33 23.45 12.62
C PRO A 489 -52.28 22.58 13.35
N ALA A 490 -51.03 23.02 13.19
CA ALA A 490 -50.02 23.31 14.22
C ALA A 490 -49.84 22.41 15.47
N ALA A 491 -48.57 22.05 15.67
CA ALA A 491 -47.77 22.17 16.90
C ALA A 491 -48.42 21.80 18.24
N ASP A 492 -47.92 20.72 18.86
CA ASP A 492 -47.55 20.64 20.29
C ASP A 492 -47.32 19.16 20.68
N ALA A 493 -46.13 18.62 20.36
CA ALA A 493 -45.74 17.26 20.73
C ALA A 493 -44.53 17.19 21.69
N ASP A 494 -44.07 18.32 22.22
CA ASP A 494 -42.91 18.40 23.14
C ASP A 494 -43.28 18.84 24.58
N VAL A 495 -44.57 18.85 24.94
CA VAL A 495 -45.03 19.20 26.31
C VAL A 495 -45.62 17.99 27.07
N ALA A 496 -45.93 16.89 26.37
CA ALA A 496 -46.51 15.69 27.01
C ALA A 496 -45.49 14.82 27.75
N LEU A 497 -44.20 14.85 27.37
CA LEU A 497 -43.15 14.06 28.02
C LEU A 497 -42.58 14.75 29.28
N ALA A 498 -42.72 16.07 29.39
CA ALA A 498 -42.19 16.86 30.51
C ALA A 498 -43.14 16.90 31.72
N LEU A 499 -44.42 16.55 31.55
CA LEU A 499 -45.40 16.50 32.66
C LEU A 499 -45.48 15.11 33.31
N GLU A 500 -45.08 14.06 32.60
CA GLU A 500 -45.10 12.68 33.11
C GLU A 500 -43.89 12.39 34.01
N LEU A 501 -42.75 13.07 33.77
CA LEU A 501 -41.57 13.01 34.64
C LEU A 501 -41.70 13.85 35.93
N GLN A 502 -42.66 14.78 36.00
CA GLN A 502 -42.86 15.63 37.18
C GLN A 502 -43.92 15.08 38.16
N MET A 503 -44.63 14.01 37.80
CA MET A 503 -45.62 13.35 38.68
C MET A 503 -45.09 12.12 39.42
N GLU A 504 -43.89 11.63 39.10
CA GLU A 504 -43.27 10.49 39.81
C GLU A 504 -42.40 10.90 41.02
N GLU A 505 -42.01 12.17 41.15
CA GLU A 505 -41.18 12.66 42.27
C GLU A 505 -41.94 13.09 43.53
N GLU A 506 -43.27 13.27 43.50
CA GLU A 506 -44.04 13.74 44.67
C GLU A 506 -44.78 12.66 45.47
N ASN A 507 -44.66 11.37 45.14
CA ASN A 507 -45.51 10.33 45.75
C ASN A 507 -44.81 9.29 46.66
N ARG A 508 -43.72 9.67 47.34
CA ARG A 508 -43.17 8.89 48.45
C ARG A 508 -43.09 9.72 49.75
N GLY A 509 -44.27 10.03 50.29
CA GLY A 509 -44.43 10.62 51.61
C GLY A 509 -45.62 10.05 52.38
N ARG A 510 -45.30 9.37 53.50
CA ARG A 510 -46.16 8.98 54.65
C ARG A 510 -47.10 7.78 54.51
N VAL A 511 -46.73 6.69 55.18
CA VAL A 511 -47.66 5.81 55.90
C VAL A 511 -47.25 5.78 57.38
N PRO A 512 -48.15 6.07 58.34
CA PRO A 512 -47.87 5.98 59.77
C PRO A 512 -48.31 4.61 60.31
N LEU A 513 -47.45 3.89 61.02
CA LEU A 513 -47.87 2.82 61.91
C LEU A 513 -46.96 2.72 63.15
N ASP A 514 -47.52 3.32 64.19
CA ASP A 514 -47.27 3.18 65.62
C ASP A 514 -47.03 1.73 66.06
N TRP A 515 -45.86 1.45 66.63
CA TRP A 515 -45.65 0.40 67.62
C TRP A 515 -44.70 0.91 68.70
N GLY A 516 -45.22 0.92 69.92
CA GLY A 516 -44.61 1.54 71.08
C GLY A 516 -43.36 0.86 71.62
N HIS A 517 -42.69 1.68 72.44
CA HIS A 517 -41.63 1.40 73.41
C HIS A 517 -41.28 -0.05 73.77
N ALA A 518 -39.99 -0.38 73.62
CA ALA A 518 -39.15 -0.79 74.75
C ALA A 518 -37.64 -0.74 74.39
N GLY A 519 -36.93 0.24 74.96
CA GLY A 519 -35.59 0.07 75.55
C GLY A 519 -34.37 -0.16 74.64
N GLY A 520 -33.64 0.93 74.37
CA GLY A 520 -32.22 1.07 74.75
C GLY A 520 -31.14 0.43 73.87
N GLU A 521 -30.22 1.29 73.42
CA GLU A 521 -28.82 1.00 72.99
C GLU A 521 -28.46 0.93 71.49
N ASP A 522 -29.34 1.33 70.55
CA ASP A 522 -29.01 1.32 69.10
C ASP A 522 -28.99 2.69 68.38
N GLU A 523 -29.25 3.81 69.06
CA GLU A 523 -29.23 5.15 68.42
C GLU A 523 -27.81 5.65 68.06
N ASP A 524 -26.78 5.21 68.78
CA ASP A 524 -25.38 5.59 68.49
C ASP A 524 -24.84 4.89 67.23
N VAL A 525 -25.38 3.72 66.86
CA VAL A 525 -24.96 2.98 65.66
C VAL A 525 -25.53 3.61 64.39
N ALA A 526 -26.78 4.08 64.42
CA ALA A 526 -27.40 4.75 63.29
C ALA A 526 -26.77 6.13 63.02
N ALA A 527 -26.42 6.88 64.08
CA ALA A 527 -25.68 8.13 63.95
C ALA A 527 -24.23 7.93 63.46
N ALA A 528 -23.56 6.85 63.89
CA ALA A 528 -22.24 6.49 63.39
C ALA A 528 -22.26 6.07 61.91
N LEU A 529 -23.27 5.32 61.46
CA LEU A 529 -23.44 4.95 60.04
C LEU A 529 -23.77 6.15 59.16
N ALA A 530 -24.62 7.07 59.63
CA ALA A 530 -24.91 8.31 58.90
C ALA A 530 -23.66 9.20 58.76
N ALA A 531 -22.84 9.32 59.82
CA ALA A 531 -21.56 10.02 59.76
C ALA A 531 -20.55 9.32 58.83
N GLN A 532 -20.59 7.99 58.74
CA GLN A 532 -19.72 7.23 57.84
C GLN A 532 -20.11 7.40 56.36
N PHE A 533 -21.40 7.54 56.05
CA PHE A 533 -21.87 7.85 54.69
C PHE A 533 -21.56 9.29 54.27
N GLU A 534 -21.64 10.27 55.16
CA GLU A 534 -21.16 11.65 54.87
C GLU A 534 -19.64 11.68 54.65
N GLU A 535 -18.86 10.84 55.36
CA GLU A 535 -17.41 10.71 55.13
C GLU A 535 -17.09 10.00 53.80
N GLU A 536 -17.92 9.07 53.34
CA GLU A 536 -17.80 8.40 52.03
C GLU A 536 -18.25 9.28 50.85
N GLU A 537 -19.26 10.15 51.00
CA GLU A 537 -19.60 11.16 49.97
C GLU A 537 -18.45 12.16 49.77
N ASP A 538 -17.71 12.50 50.83
CA ASP A 538 -16.51 13.34 50.75
C ASP A 538 -15.30 12.60 50.11
N LEU A 539 -15.35 11.25 50.06
CA LEU A 539 -14.44 10.45 49.22
C LEU A 539 -14.85 10.46 47.73
N GLY A 540 -16.11 10.72 47.41
CA GLY A 540 -16.57 10.96 46.04
C GLY A 540 -15.92 12.20 45.41
N ALA A 541 -15.79 13.28 46.19
CA ALA A 541 -15.05 14.48 45.79
C ALA A 541 -13.54 14.22 45.61
N LYS A 542 -12.97 13.28 46.39
CA LYS A 542 -11.59 12.79 46.16
C LYS A 542 -11.50 11.92 44.91
N GLY A 543 -12.55 11.21 44.53
CA GLY A 543 -12.66 10.46 43.29
C GLY A 543 -12.53 11.36 42.06
N GLU A 544 -13.20 12.51 42.04
CA GLU A 544 -13.06 13.50 40.95
C GLU A 544 -11.66 14.12 40.89
N LEU A 545 -11.05 14.44 42.04
CA LEU A 545 -9.68 14.94 42.09
C LEU A 545 -8.68 13.89 41.59
N LEU A 546 -8.87 12.63 41.95
CA LEU A 546 -8.02 11.52 41.51
C LEU A 546 -8.22 11.25 40.02
N ALA A 547 -9.46 11.30 39.51
CA ALA A 547 -9.76 11.17 38.09
C ALA A 547 -9.10 12.29 37.27
N LYS A 548 -9.19 13.54 37.73
CA LYS A 548 -8.47 14.67 37.13
C LYS A 548 -6.95 14.47 37.18
N GLN A 549 -6.43 13.97 38.29
CA GLN A 549 -5.00 13.68 38.42
C GLN A 549 -4.55 12.58 37.44
N PHE A 550 -5.35 11.53 37.26
CA PHE A 550 -5.08 10.49 36.26
C PHE A 550 -5.18 11.03 34.83
N GLU A 551 -6.16 11.88 34.54
CA GLU A 551 -6.27 12.56 33.24
C GLU A 551 -5.04 13.44 32.97
N GLU A 552 -4.60 14.24 33.96
CA GLU A 552 -3.36 15.03 33.86
C GLU A 552 -2.11 14.15 33.67
N TYR A 553 -1.99 13.03 34.39
CA TYR A 553 -0.90 12.07 34.21
C TYR A 553 -0.94 11.40 32.84
N GLU A 554 -2.12 11.02 32.35
CA GLU A 554 -2.27 10.48 31.01
C GLU A 554 -1.91 11.51 29.96
N GLU A 555 -2.34 12.75 30.08
CA GLU A 555 -1.95 13.85 29.21
C GLU A 555 -0.44 14.10 29.26
N GLN A 556 0.18 13.96 30.43
CA GLN A 556 1.62 14.11 30.60
C GLN A 556 2.39 12.96 29.96
N ILE A 557 1.99 11.70 30.18
CA ILE A 557 2.59 10.53 29.51
C ILE A 557 2.42 10.65 28.00
N LYS A 558 1.23 11.04 27.55
CA LYS A 558 0.94 11.32 26.16
C LYS A 558 1.91 12.40 25.63
N ARG A 559 2.08 13.52 26.34
CA ARG A 559 3.03 14.59 25.97
C ARG A 559 4.48 14.09 25.92
N ASP A 560 4.90 13.30 26.91
CA ASP A 560 6.24 12.73 26.99
C ASP A 560 6.49 11.71 25.86
N ASP A 561 5.49 10.90 25.49
CA ASP A 561 5.52 9.96 24.37
C ASP A 561 5.59 10.68 23.01
N ALA A 562 4.88 11.82 22.84
CA ALA A 562 5.08 12.68 21.66
C ALA A 562 6.51 13.24 21.61
N GLU A 563 7.10 13.48 22.77
CA GLU A 563 8.43 14.04 22.89
C GLU A 563 9.56 12.99 22.80
N ASP A 564 9.26 11.70 23.02
CA ASP A 564 10.21 10.59 22.92
C ASP A 564 10.50 10.19 21.46
N TRP A 565 11.01 11.16 20.73
CA TRP A 565 11.51 10.96 19.38
C TRP A 565 13.04 10.86 19.43
N HIS A 566 13.62 9.79 18.87
CA HIS A 566 15.07 9.57 18.90
C HIS A 566 15.86 10.47 17.92
N GLY A 567 15.28 11.57 17.44
CA GLY A 567 15.92 12.53 16.53
C GLY A 567 16.18 12.01 15.11
N LYS A 568 15.59 10.88 14.70
CA LYS A 568 15.68 10.37 13.32
C LYS A 568 14.29 10.15 12.73
N GLY A 569 14.08 10.57 11.49
CA GLY A 569 12.79 10.49 10.82
C GLY A 569 12.05 11.83 10.78
N ASP A 570 10.74 11.76 10.78
CA ASP A 570 9.83 12.90 10.76
C ASP A 570 9.11 12.93 12.12
N LEU A 571 9.33 13.96 12.95
CA LEU A 571 8.68 14.10 14.25
C LEU A 571 7.15 14.06 14.11
N MET A 572 6.63 14.59 13.01
CA MET A 572 5.20 14.66 12.72
C MET A 572 4.67 13.39 12.03
N GLN A 573 5.44 12.30 12.10
CA GLN A 573 5.00 11.00 11.61
C GLN A 573 3.79 10.50 12.40
N THR A 574 3.81 10.55 13.73
CA THR A 574 2.67 10.08 14.55
C THR A 574 1.52 11.09 14.50
N ASN A 575 0.28 10.63 14.33
CA ASN A 575 -0.90 11.51 14.42
C ASN A 575 -0.91 12.27 15.76
N PHE A 576 -0.53 11.57 16.82
CA PHE A 576 -0.46 12.10 18.16
C PHE A 576 0.42 13.35 18.27
N ALA A 577 1.70 13.28 17.88
CA ALA A 577 2.59 14.45 17.87
C ALA A 577 2.03 15.64 17.06
N ARG A 578 1.19 15.39 16.05
CA ARG A 578 0.58 16.46 15.25
C ARG A 578 -0.57 17.17 15.94
N GLU A 579 -1.30 16.45 16.78
CA GLU A 579 -2.43 16.98 17.52
C GLU A 579 -1.98 17.68 18.80
N THR A 580 -0.87 17.24 19.40
CA THR A 580 -0.39 17.75 20.69
C THR A 580 0.78 18.73 20.62
N LEU A 581 1.64 18.62 19.61
CA LEU A 581 2.76 19.56 19.45
C LEU A 581 2.38 20.69 18.50
N SER A 582 2.17 21.87 19.07
CA SER A 582 2.17 23.13 18.35
C SER A 582 3.33 23.98 18.87
N PHE A 583 3.91 24.85 18.05
CA PHE A 583 5.00 25.68 18.54
C PHE A 583 4.51 26.66 19.62
N GLU A 584 3.23 27.04 19.62
CA GLU A 584 2.64 27.85 20.70
C GLU A 584 2.50 27.10 22.04
N THR A 585 2.33 25.77 22.02
CA THR A 585 2.17 24.96 23.25
C THR A 585 3.48 24.43 23.80
N MET A 586 4.55 24.45 23.02
CA MET A 586 5.88 24.00 23.46
C MET A 586 6.51 24.94 24.49
N ASP A 587 7.34 24.37 25.37
CA ASP A 587 8.14 25.13 26.32
C ASP A 587 8.94 26.26 25.64
N LYS A 588 9.18 27.34 26.38
CA LYS A 588 10.01 28.44 25.89
C LYS A 588 11.45 27.97 25.65
N VAL A 589 11.83 27.92 24.38
CA VAL A 589 13.17 27.51 23.95
C VAL A 589 13.93 28.68 23.32
N THR A 590 15.26 28.66 23.42
CA THR A 590 16.13 29.56 22.66
C THR A 590 16.65 28.87 21.41
N CYS A 591 16.40 29.44 20.24
CA CYS A 591 16.96 29.00 18.97
C CYS A 591 17.85 30.08 18.35
N TYR A 592 18.81 29.66 17.54
CA TYR A 592 19.73 30.56 16.87
C TYR A 592 19.36 30.70 15.39
N SER A 593 19.80 31.78 14.75
CA SER A 593 19.80 31.86 13.30
C SER A 593 21.11 32.41 12.79
N ILE A 594 21.49 32.02 11.57
CA ILE A 594 22.74 32.44 10.95
C ILE A 594 22.52 32.61 9.45
N GLY A 595 23.19 33.59 8.87
CA GLY A 595 23.15 33.88 7.45
C GLY A 595 24.50 33.62 6.83
N HIS A 596 24.55 32.91 5.70
CA HIS A 596 25.85 32.60 5.10
C HIS A 596 26.43 33.78 4.30
N GLY A 597 25.57 34.67 3.76
CA GLY A 597 25.96 35.81 2.91
C GLY A 597 27.05 35.45 1.91
N ARG A 598 28.19 36.15 2.02
CA ARG A 598 29.41 35.90 1.23
C ARG A 598 30.54 35.31 2.08
N GLN A 599 30.22 34.75 3.24
CA GLN A 599 31.21 34.17 4.13
C GLN A 599 31.94 33.00 3.47
N THR A 600 33.19 32.78 3.90
CA THR A 600 33.91 31.55 3.54
C THR A 600 33.35 30.38 4.34
N GLU A 601 33.47 29.15 3.81
CA GLU A 601 33.06 27.93 4.54
C GLU A 601 33.71 27.87 5.93
N LYS A 602 35.01 28.20 6.02
CA LYS A 602 35.76 28.20 7.27
C LYS A 602 35.14 29.17 8.30
N SER A 603 34.95 30.43 7.92
CA SER A 603 34.36 31.44 8.80
C SER A 603 32.97 31.01 9.28
N PHE A 604 32.13 30.52 8.37
CA PHE A 604 30.77 30.09 8.71
C PHE A 604 30.76 28.99 9.79
N TYR A 605 31.60 27.96 9.65
CA TYR A 605 31.68 26.89 10.65
C TYR A 605 32.37 27.31 11.95
N GLU A 606 33.31 28.27 11.91
CA GLU A 606 33.86 28.88 13.13
C GLU A 606 32.77 29.60 13.92
N LEU A 607 31.85 30.32 13.26
CA LEU A 607 30.70 30.96 13.91
C LEU A 607 29.74 29.93 14.55
N LEU A 608 29.45 28.83 13.85
CA LEU A 608 28.65 27.73 14.38
C LEU A 608 29.31 27.09 15.61
N GLN A 609 30.64 26.86 15.55
CA GLN A 609 31.40 26.26 16.64
C GLN A 609 31.50 27.20 17.85
N LEU A 610 31.74 28.50 17.63
CA LEU A 610 31.79 29.52 18.67
C LEU A 610 30.47 29.58 19.45
N ASN A 611 29.35 29.43 18.75
CA ASN A 611 28.02 29.36 19.36
C ASN A 611 27.60 27.94 19.77
N SER A 612 28.50 26.95 19.64
CA SER A 612 28.29 25.54 19.98
C SER A 612 27.04 24.93 19.34
N VAL A 613 26.71 25.35 18.11
CA VAL A 613 25.58 24.82 17.34
C VAL A 613 25.85 23.38 16.94
N ARG A 614 24.92 22.48 17.25
CA ARG A 614 24.98 21.04 16.95
C ARG A 614 23.99 20.62 15.88
N THR A 615 22.94 21.38 15.68
CA THR A 615 21.91 21.11 14.67
C THR A 615 21.69 22.36 13.82
N LEU A 616 21.70 22.20 12.50
CA LEU A 616 21.50 23.26 11.53
C LEU A 616 20.32 22.92 10.63
N TYR A 617 19.25 23.72 10.74
CA TYR A 617 18.12 23.71 9.83
C TYR A 617 18.38 24.66 8.66
N ASP A 618 18.04 24.24 7.47
CA ASP A 618 18.14 25.06 6.27
C ASP A 618 16.73 25.30 5.71
N PHE A 619 16.23 26.52 5.92
CA PHE A 619 14.90 26.94 5.49
C PHE A 619 14.89 27.69 4.17
N ARG A 620 16.05 27.77 3.49
CA ARG A 620 16.16 28.46 2.21
C ARG A 620 15.29 27.76 1.15
N ALA A 621 14.60 28.57 0.36
CA ALA A 621 13.76 28.09 -0.73
C ALA A 621 14.60 27.28 -1.73
N SER A 622 14.07 26.13 -2.15
CA SER A 622 14.65 25.33 -3.24
C SER A 622 13.98 25.66 -4.57
N ASP A 623 14.73 25.49 -5.65
CA ASP A 623 14.21 25.55 -7.00
C ASP A 623 13.40 24.28 -7.36
N HIS A 624 12.89 24.23 -8.60
CA HIS A 624 12.15 23.07 -9.12
C HIS A 624 12.98 21.77 -9.20
N ARG A 625 14.31 21.84 -9.01
CA ARG A 625 15.24 20.70 -8.98
C ARG A 625 15.51 20.24 -7.54
N GLY A 626 15.00 20.97 -6.55
CA GLY A 626 15.23 20.70 -5.14
C GLY A 626 16.58 21.21 -4.63
N ASP A 627 17.26 22.09 -5.37
CA ASP A 627 18.52 22.69 -4.94
C ASP A 627 18.30 24.14 -4.50
N VAL A 628 19.12 24.64 -3.57
CA VAL A 628 19.06 26.02 -3.10
C VAL A 628 19.95 26.88 -3.98
N HIS A 629 19.40 27.95 -4.55
CA HIS A 629 20.18 28.90 -5.35
C HIS A 629 21.04 29.78 -4.42
N SER A 630 22.20 29.28 -4.00
CA SER A 630 23.19 30.07 -3.28
C SER A 630 24.20 30.70 -4.25
N PRO A 631 24.56 31.98 -4.11
CA PRO A 631 25.68 32.59 -4.85
C PRO A 631 27.02 31.87 -4.63
N CYS A 632 27.11 31.12 -3.53
CA CYS A 632 28.30 30.43 -3.06
C CYS A 632 28.08 28.91 -3.15
N PRO A 633 28.74 28.19 -4.07
CA PRO A 633 28.54 26.75 -4.28
C PRO A 633 28.75 25.88 -3.03
N GLN A 634 29.64 26.32 -2.12
CA GLN A 634 29.90 25.66 -0.83
C GLN A 634 28.68 25.66 0.11
N PHE A 635 27.70 26.51 -0.14
CA PHE A 635 26.44 26.56 0.60
C PHE A 635 25.26 25.95 -0.17
N SER A 636 25.54 25.13 -1.19
CA SER A 636 24.51 24.23 -1.75
C SER A 636 24.07 23.20 -0.71
N THR A 637 22.85 22.68 -0.82
CA THR A 637 22.30 21.69 0.15
C THR A 637 23.20 20.45 0.26
N ARG A 638 23.78 20.01 -0.86
CA ARG A 638 24.72 18.87 -0.87
C ARG A 638 26.03 19.18 -0.16
N ALA A 639 26.62 20.34 -0.43
CA ALA A 639 27.88 20.76 0.19
C ALA A 639 27.71 20.94 1.70
N LEU A 640 26.66 21.64 2.14
CA LEU A 640 26.33 21.81 3.56
C LEU A 640 26.10 20.48 4.26
N LYS A 641 25.31 19.58 3.67
CA LYS A 641 25.07 18.25 4.24
C LYS A 641 26.39 17.49 4.46
N SER A 642 27.29 17.54 3.49
CA SER A 642 28.61 16.92 3.59
C SER A 642 29.48 17.58 4.67
N SER A 643 29.62 18.91 4.63
CA SER A 643 30.51 19.66 5.52
C SER A 643 30.03 19.69 6.97
N CYS A 644 28.71 19.77 7.22
CA CYS A 644 28.13 19.64 8.55
C CYS A 644 28.40 18.27 9.14
N ARG A 645 28.26 17.21 8.33
CA ARG A 645 28.49 15.84 8.79
C ARG A 645 29.92 15.58 9.23
N VAL A 646 30.91 16.04 8.45
CA VAL A 646 32.34 15.93 8.82
C VAL A 646 32.63 16.61 10.17
N ARG A 647 31.83 17.63 10.52
CA ARG A 647 31.98 18.42 11.75
C ARG A 647 31.06 17.96 12.88
N GLY A 648 30.34 16.84 12.71
CA GLY A 648 29.40 16.35 13.72
C GLY A 648 28.22 17.28 13.97
N ILE A 649 27.79 18.04 12.95
CA ILE A 649 26.60 18.89 12.96
C ILE A 649 25.48 18.17 12.22
N THR A 650 24.34 17.99 12.87
CA THR A 650 23.13 17.45 12.24
C THR A 650 22.57 18.49 11.29
N TYR A 651 22.49 18.18 10.00
CA TYR A 651 21.96 19.08 8.98
C TYR A 651 20.62 18.56 8.45
N LYS A 652 19.60 19.42 8.46
CA LYS A 652 18.28 19.15 7.89
C LYS A 652 17.84 20.29 6.99
N HIS A 653 17.43 19.97 5.76
CA HIS A 653 16.91 20.95 4.81
C HIS A 653 15.40 20.80 4.68
N VAL A 654 14.67 21.89 4.87
CA VAL A 654 13.22 21.99 4.65
C VAL A 654 12.97 23.28 3.88
N ALA A 655 12.65 23.19 2.60
CA ALA A 655 12.59 24.37 1.74
C ALA A 655 11.36 25.25 2.04
N LEU A 656 11.51 26.29 2.85
CA LEU A 656 10.45 27.26 3.13
C LEU A 656 10.47 28.41 2.10
N GLY A 657 9.31 29.04 1.88
CA GLY A 657 9.15 30.12 0.90
C GLY A 657 9.25 29.73 -0.58
N ARG A 658 8.82 28.53 -0.98
CA ARG A 658 8.76 28.13 -2.40
C ARG A 658 7.73 28.98 -3.17
N GLU A 659 7.95 29.18 -4.47
CA GLU A 659 6.98 29.88 -5.33
C GLU A 659 5.60 29.21 -5.34
N SER A 660 5.57 27.87 -5.27
CA SER A 660 4.32 27.10 -5.23
C SER A 660 3.50 27.31 -3.96
N ALA A 661 4.16 27.74 -2.87
CA ALA A 661 3.54 28.04 -1.58
C ALA A 661 3.37 29.56 -1.37
N TYR A 662 3.37 30.35 -2.45
CA TYR A 662 3.18 31.80 -2.44
C TYR A 662 4.21 32.57 -1.61
N GLY A 663 5.46 32.08 -1.56
CA GLY A 663 6.55 32.74 -0.87
C GLY A 663 6.55 32.49 0.64
N ILE A 664 7.50 33.09 1.36
CA ILE A 664 7.77 32.73 2.76
C ILE A 664 6.60 33.08 3.70
N LEU A 665 5.97 34.25 3.55
CA LEU A 665 4.88 34.71 4.42
C LEU A 665 3.68 33.75 4.42
N LYS A 666 3.35 33.21 3.25
CA LYS A 666 2.27 32.23 3.13
C LYS A 666 2.72 30.84 3.51
N HIS A 667 3.93 30.45 3.12
CA HIS A 667 4.43 29.12 3.41
C HIS A 667 4.58 28.87 4.91
N VAL A 668 4.99 29.87 5.72
CA VAL A 668 5.06 29.69 7.19
C VAL A 668 3.72 29.42 7.87
N GLN A 669 2.61 29.70 7.20
CA GLN A 669 1.25 29.41 7.69
C GLN A 669 0.81 27.97 7.34
N SER A 670 1.55 27.28 6.48
CA SER A 670 1.23 25.92 6.03
C SER A 670 1.65 24.87 7.05
N ASP A 671 1.04 23.69 6.98
CA ASP A 671 1.35 22.58 7.89
C ASP A 671 2.81 22.15 7.78
N GLU A 672 3.38 22.10 6.56
CA GLU A 672 4.79 21.80 6.32
C GLU A 672 5.73 22.70 7.14
N ALA A 673 5.49 24.01 7.12
CA ALA A 673 6.31 24.94 7.86
C ALA A 673 6.08 24.83 9.37
N LYS A 674 4.82 24.73 9.83
CA LYS A 674 4.51 24.55 11.25
C LYS A 674 5.20 23.31 11.81
N HIS A 675 5.13 22.19 11.10
CA HIS A 675 5.80 20.94 11.47
C HIS A 675 7.32 21.10 11.52
N ALA A 676 7.91 21.77 10.52
CA ALA A 676 9.35 22.02 10.50
C ALA A 676 9.81 22.93 11.65
N LEU A 677 8.98 23.89 12.07
CA LEU A 677 9.26 24.79 13.19
C LEU A 677 9.09 24.09 14.55
N VAL A 678 8.06 23.25 14.71
CA VAL A 678 7.91 22.38 15.89
C VAL A 678 9.13 21.47 16.03
N GLU A 679 9.59 20.87 14.94
CA GLU A 679 10.77 20.01 14.96
C GLU A 679 12.06 20.79 15.27
N LEU A 680 12.23 21.99 14.70
CA LEU A 680 13.33 22.90 15.05
C LEU A 680 13.36 23.17 16.56
N LEU A 681 12.20 23.48 17.16
CA LEU A 681 12.07 23.78 18.58
C LEU A 681 12.33 22.55 19.45
N TRP A 682 11.84 21.39 19.03
CA TRP A 682 12.10 20.11 19.70
C TRP A 682 13.61 19.83 19.76
N HIS A 683 14.33 20.08 18.66
CA HIS A 683 15.79 19.97 18.63
C HIS A 683 16.48 21.06 19.45
N ALA A 684 15.97 22.29 19.43
CA ALA A 684 16.49 23.42 20.19
C ALA A 684 16.37 23.22 21.72
N LYS A 685 15.32 22.51 22.18
CA LYS A 685 15.13 22.11 23.59
C LYS A 685 16.25 21.18 24.08
N ARG A 686 16.77 20.32 23.20
CA ARG A 686 17.74 19.25 23.53
C ARG A 686 19.18 19.57 23.12
N SER A 687 19.37 20.43 22.13
CA SER A 687 20.67 20.76 21.55
C SER A 687 20.67 22.17 20.99
N ARG A 688 21.80 22.89 21.07
CA ARG A 688 21.89 24.21 20.44
C ARG A 688 21.66 24.09 18.94
N THR A 689 20.57 24.68 18.49
CA THR A 689 20.07 24.53 17.13
C THR A 689 19.98 25.90 16.47
N ALA A 690 20.45 25.99 15.22
CA ALA A 690 20.36 27.19 14.41
C ALA A 690 19.57 26.94 13.13
N PHE A 691 18.94 27.97 12.56
CA PHE A 691 18.40 27.94 11.21
C PHE A 691 19.12 28.91 10.25
N LEU A 692 19.30 28.48 9.01
CA LEU A 692 20.13 29.13 7.99
C LEU A 692 19.31 30.03 7.06
N GLY A 693 19.88 31.21 6.75
CA GLY A 693 19.40 32.16 5.75
C GLY A 693 20.42 32.48 4.66
N PHE A 694 20.02 33.32 3.72
CA PHE A 694 20.83 33.75 2.58
C PHE A 694 21.79 34.88 2.91
N ASP A 695 21.28 35.99 3.45
CA ASP A 695 22.04 37.22 3.66
C ASP A 695 22.73 37.19 5.02
N GLU A 696 23.84 37.89 5.19
CA GLU A 696 24.48 38.05 6.52
C GLU A 696 23.57 38.82 7.48
N ASP A 697 22.98 39.92 6.99
CA ASP A 697 22.02 40.71 7.75
C ASP A 697 20.65 40.03 7.76
N TRP A 698 20.22 39.58 8.94
CA TRP A 698 18.94 38.89 9.11
C TRP A 698 17.74 39.81 8.84
N LYS A 699 17.96 41.13 8.91
CA LYS A 699 16.96 42.18 8.73
C LYS A 699 16.55 42.34 7.27
N LEU A 700 17.29 41.73 6.36
CA LEU A 700 17.03 41.72 4.91
C LEU A 700 16.80 40.30 4.40
N ASP A 701 16.50 39.35 5.27
CA ASP A 701 16.42 37.92 4.95
C ASP A 701 15.02 37.35 5.26
N HIS A 702 14.65 36.28 4.57
CA HIS A 702 13.49 35.45 4.90
C HIS A 702 13.52 34.91 6.34
N ARG A 703 14.72 34.78 6.93
CA ARG A 703 14.93 34.45 8.36
C ARG A 703 14.09 35.31 9.29
N GLN A 704 13.86 36.58 8.95
CA GLN A 704 13.08 37.49 9.78
C GLN A 704 11.65 36.99 9.99
N VAL A 705 11.02 36.42 8.96
CA VAL A 705 9.64 35.90 9.04
C VAL A 705 9.56 34.74 10.03
N VAL A 706 10.51 33.82 9.96
CA VAL A 706 10.59 32.68 10.89
C VAL A 706 10.89 33.18 12.31
N ALA A 707 11.81 34.12 12.47
CA ALA A 707 12.19 34.66 13.77
C ALA A 707 11.04 35.43 14.45
N ASP A 708 10.30 36.24 13.69
CA ASP A 708 9.12 36.94 14.18
C ASP A 708 8.04 35.95 14.61
N LEU A 709 7.76 34.91 13.81
CA LEU A 709 6.77 33.89 14.15
C LEU A 709 7.11 33.15 15.46
N LEU A 710 8.35 32.68 15.60
CA LEU A 710 8.82 31.99 16.81
C LEU A 710 8.81 32.91 18.03
N SER A 711 9.17 34.19 17.86
CA SER A 711 9.17 35.17 18.95
C SER A 711 7.75 35.55 19.39
N THR A 712 6.81 35.65 18.45
CA THR A 712 5.38 35.85 18.76
C THR A 712 4.79 34.68 19.54
N ALA A 713 5.26 33.46 19.28
CA ALA A 713 4.91 32.27 20.07
C ALA A 713 5.60 32.19 21.44
N GLY A 714 6.45 33.16 21.80
CA GLY A 714 7.09 33.26 23.10
C GLY A 714 8.50 32.65 23.20
N HIS A 715 9.01 32.04 22.12
CA HIS A 715 10.38 31.54 22.07
C HIS A 715 11.40 32.67 21.92
N GLN A 716 12.65 32.41 22.29
CA GLN A 716 13.74 33.37 22.09
C GLN A 716 14.52 33.03 20.82
N VAL A 717 14.69 34.00 19.93
CA VAL A 717 15.51 33.85 18.73
C VAL A 717 16.74 34.75 18.84
N LYS A 718 17.93 34.17 18.64
CA LYS A 718 19.20 34.90 18.65
C LYS A 718 19.89 34.80 17.28
N HIS A 719 20.16 35.93 16.66
CA HIS A 719 20.87 36.01 15.38
C HIS A 719 22.37 36.04 15.62
N ILE A 720 23.10 35.09 15.04
CA ILE A 720 24.56 35.09 15.03
C ILE A 720 25.00 36.03 13.91
N ASP A 721 25.64 37.14 14.28
CA ASP A 721 26.19 38.09 13.32
C ASP A 721 27.54 37.61 12.73
N SER A 722 28.13 38.40 11.84
CA SER A 722 29.43 38.08 11.23
C SER A 722 30.61 38.13 12.20
N THR A 723 30.44 38.73 13.38
CA THR A 723 31.43 38.74 14.47
C THR A 723 31.29 37.51 15.37
N GLY A 724 30.19 36.77 15.24
CA GLY A 724 29.83 35.63 16.07
C GLY A 724 29.08 36.00 17.35
N ALA A 725 28.81 37.29 17.56
CA ALA A 725 28.01 37.75 18.68
C ALA A 725 26.51 37.45 18.41
N PRO A 726 25.78 36.93 19.41
CA PRO A 726 24.34 36.76 19.30
C PRO A 726 23.58 38.08 19.56
N GLU A 727 22.77 38.52 18.60
CA GLU A 727 21.81 39.62 18.70
C GLU A 727 20.39 39.06 18.97
N ASP A 728 19.69 39.54 20.01
CA ASP A 728 18.30 39.12 20.26
C ASP A 728 17.35 39.65 19.17
N HIS A 729 16.41 38.81 18.71
CA HIS A 729 15.38 39.21 17.75
C HIS A 729 14.37 40.16 18.39
N ALA A 730 14.15 41.32 17.77
CA ALA A 730 13.10 42.25 18.18
C ALA A 730 11.80 41.93 17.44
N ALA A 731 10.83 41.34 18.15
CA ALA A 731 9.52 40.99 17.60
C ALA A 731 8.78 42.23 17.05
N GLY A 732 8.01 42.03 15.98
CA GLY A 732 7.17 43.09 15.39
C GLY A 732 7.93 44.07 14.52
N ARG A 733 9.14 43.70 14.08
CA ARG A 733 9.91 44.50 13.12
C ARG A 733 9.17 44.54 11.79
N LYS A 734 9.19 45.72 11.13
CA LYS A 734 8.65 45.85 9.77
C LYS A 734 9.37 44.86 8.83
N MET A 735 8.60 44.04 8.13
CA MET A 735 9.13 43.11 7.14
C MET A 735 9.76 43.87 5.96
N PRO A 736 10.85 43.37 5.37
CA PRO A 736 11.46 43.96 4.18
C PRO A 736 10.47 44.03 3.01
N ASP A 737 10.52 45.14 2.26
CA ASP A 737 9.60 45.39 1.14
C ASP A 737 9.63 44.25 0.10
N PHE A 738 10.77 43.59 -0.11
CA PHE A 738 10.86 42.50 -1.09
C PHE A 738 10.06 41.26 -0.65
N ILE A 739 9.99 40.96 0.65
CA ILE A 739 9.20 39.83 1.17
C ILE A 739 7.70 40.10 0.98
N VAL A 740 7.27 41.32 1.29
CA VAL A 740 5.86 41.74 1.13
C VAL A 740 5.47 41.77 -0.35
N LYS A 741 6.32 42.36 -1.21
CA LYS A 741 6.09 42.43 -2.65
C LYS A 741 6.13 41.05 -3.32
N GLU A 742 6.92 40.11 -2.82
CA GLU A 742 7.03 38.77 -3.38
C GLU A 742 5.71 38.00 -3.24
N GLU A 743 5.03 38.09 -2.10
CA GLU A 743 3.70 37.49 -1.92
C GLU A 743 2.68 38.06 -2.92
N GLU A 744 2.64 39.40 -3.07
CA GLU A 744 1.77 40.07 -4.03
C GLU A 744 2.09 39.67 -5.48
N ARG A 745 3.38 39.59 -5.82
CA ARG A 745 3.87 39.17 -7.13
C ARG A 745 3.44 37.74 -7.44
N LEU A 746 3.61 36.80 -6.50
CA LEU A 746 3.26 35.40 -6.68
C LEU A 746 1.75 35.20 -6.77
N ARG A 747 0.95 35.93 -5.98
CA ARG A 747 -0.52 35.94 -6.12
C ARG A 747 -0.96 36.43 -7.49
N LYS A 748 -0.34 37.49 -7.99
CA LYS A 748 -0.64 38.02 -9.33
C LYS A 748 -0.28 37.00 -10.40
N LEU A 749 0.87 36.35 -10.32
CA LEU A 749 1.28 35.30 -11.27
C LEU A 749 0.34 34.10 -11.24
N GLU A 750 -0.13 33.67 -10.07
CA GLU A 750 -1.09 32.56 -10.00
C GLU A 750 -2.45 32.95 -10.57
N LYS A 751 -2.94 34.17 -10.29
CA LYS A 751 -4.15 34.69 -10.92
C LYS A 751 -4.03 34.71 -12.44
N GLN A 752 -2.87 35.09 -12.97
CA GLN A 752 -2.58 35.05 -14.41
C GLN A 752 -2.53 33.61 -14.95
N ARG A 753 -2.03 32.63 -14.19
CA ARG A 753 -2.06 31.21 -14.58
C ARG A 753 -3.49 30.65 -14.59
N GLN A 754 -4.30 30.98 -13.59
CA GLN A 754 -5.71 30.57 -13.52
C GLN A 754 -6.55 31.19 -14.63
N ALA A 755 -6.25 32.44 -15.01
CA ALA A 755 -6.85 33.11 -16.16
C ALA A 755 -6.35 32.57 -17.51
N GLY A 756 -5.36 31.67 -17.52
CA GLY A 756 -4.73 31.17 -18.74
C GLY A 756 -3.84 32.18 -19.46
N GLU A 757 -3.62 33.37 -18.90
CA GLU A 757 -2.74 34.42 -19.45
C GLU A 757 -1.26 34.00 -19.39
N LEU A 758 -0.88 33.31 -18.31
CA LEU A 758 0.45 32.74 -18.18
C LEU A 758 0.36 31.25 -18.52
N LYS A 759 0.99 30.84 -19.64
CA LYS A 759 1.23 29.42 -19.87
C LYS A 759 2.02 28.87 -18.68
N ARG A 760 1.55 27.76 -18.11
CA ARG A 760 2.33 27.02 -17.12
C ARG A 760 3.73 26.83 -17.71
N PRO A 761 4.81 27.04 -16.94
CA PRO A 761 6.13 26.67 -17.38
C PRO A 761 6.08 25.17 -17.68
N GLU A 762 5.86 24.82 -18.95
CA GLU A 762 6.13 23.48 -19.42
C GLU A 762 7.60 23.26 -19.12
N LYS A 763 7.99 22.03 -18.76
CA LYS A 763 9.41 21.64 -18.80
C LYS A 763 9.80 21.81 -20.25
N SER A 764 10.24 23.01 -20.59
CA SER A 764 10.17 23.50 -21.94
C SER A 764 11.07 22.59 -22.76
N SER A 765 10.65 22.26 -23.98
CA SER A 765 11.55 21.59 -24.92
C SER A 765 12.85 22.38 -25.14
N VAL A 766 12.92 23.62 -24.65
CA VAL A 766 14.10 24.46 -24.55
C VAL A 766 15.20 23.85 -23.68
N ASP A 767 14.91 23.03 -22.66
CA ASP A 767 15.96 22.22 -21.98
C ASP A 767 16.58 21.16 -22.92
N ARG A 768 15.96 20.90 -24.06
CA ARG A 768 16.48 20.10 -25.19
C ARG A 768 16.78 20.95 -26.43
N SER A 769 16.67 22.28 -26.37
CA SER A 769 17.09 23.13 -27.48
C SER A 769 18.57 22.94 -27.74
N SER A 770 18.97 23.04 -29.00
CA SER A 770 20.38 23.02 -29.38
C SER A 770 21.20 24.06 -28.62
N GLU A 771 20.60 25.21 -28.27
CA GLU A 771 21.22 26.27 -27.49
C GLU A 771 21.42 25.91 -26.02
N ALA A 772 20.43 25.31 -25.33
CA ALA A 772 20.61 24.84 -23.96
C ALA A 772 21.59 23.67 -23.88
N VAL A 773 21.60 22.79 -24.89
CA VAL A 773 22.60 21.73 -25.03
C VAL A 773 23.98 22.36 -25.24
N ALA A 774 24.13 23.30 -26.17
CA ALA A 774 25.39 24.01 -26.40
C ALA A 774 25.88 24.75 -25.14
N ALA A 775 25.00 25.46 -24.43
CA ALA A 775 25.32 26.12 -23.18
C ALA A 775 25.74 25.13 -22.08
N LYS A 776 25.18 23.91 -22.09
CA LYS A 776 25.58 22.83 -21.18
C LYS A 776 26.94 22.23 -21.56
N LEU A 777 27.23 22.11 -22.86
CA LEU A 777 28.51 21.63 -23.39
C LEU A 777 29.65 22.64 -23.23
N LEU A 778 29.33 23.93 -23.22
CA LEU A 778 30.29 25.00 -22.94
C LEU A 778 30.68 25.09 -21.46
N ARG A 779 29.89 24.50 -20.55
CA ARG A 779 30.26 24.43 -19.13
C ARG A 779 31.33 23.35 -18.98
N PRO A 780 32.47 23.66 -18.32
CA PRO A 780 33.44 22.62 -18.00
C PRO A 780 32.75 21.54 -17.17
N ALA A 781 33.08 20.28 -17.47
CA ALA A 781 32.51 19.14 -16.74
C ALA A 781 32.82 19.29 -15.25
N GLN A 782 31.82 19.05 -14.40
CA GLN A 782 32.02 19.09 -12.96
C GLN A 782 32.90 17.93 -12.53
N GLU A 783 34.07 18.24 -12.00
CA GLU A 783 34.99 17.24 -11.50
C GLU A 783 34.49 16.70 -10.15
N VAL A 784 34.45 15.37 -10.01
CA VAL A 784 34.07 14.67 -8.78
C VAL A 784 35.27 13.88 -8.31
N ASP A 785 35.86 14.24 -7.17
CA ASP A 785 36.92 13.44 -6.57
C ASP A 785 36.34 12.14 -6.01
N ALA A 786 36.82 11.00 -6.51
CA ALA A 786 36.37 9.69 -6.07
C ALA A 786 36.62 9.45 -4.58
N MET A 787 37.77 9.87 -4.06
CA MET A 787 38.15 9.60 -2.68
C MET A 787 37.31 10.42 -1.69
N ASP A 788 36.95 11.64 -2.06
CA ASP A 788 36.08 12.47 -1.22
C ASP A 788 34.66 11.90 -1.15
N GLU A 789 34.09 11.46 -2.29
CA GLU A 789 32.75 10.87 -2.30
C GLU A 789 32.70 9.55 -1.50
N LEU A 790 33.79 8.77 -1.49
CA LEU A 790 33.91 7.54 -0.68
C LEU A 790 34.08 7.82 0.80
N ARG A 791 34.95 8.77 1.17
CA ARG A 791 35.06 9.24 2.57
C ARG A 791 33.75 9.83 3.06
N ASN A 792 32.94 10.31 2.13
CA ASN A 792 31.61 10.82 2.40
C ASN A 792 30.53 9.75 2.58
N ALA A 793 30.86 8.48 2.83
CA ALA A 793 29.89 7.48 3.26
C ALA A 793 29.99 7.22 4.77
N THR A 794 28.87 7.34 5.51
CA THR A 794 28.86 7.13 6.97
C THR A 794 28.70 5.69 7.39
N ASN A 795 28.19 4.88 6.49
CA ASN A 795 27.87 3.49 6.75
C ASN A 795 28.14 2.69 5.48
N GLN A 796 28.21 1.38 5.64
CA GLN A 796 28.51 0.46 4.54
C GLN A 796 27.55 0.62 3.36
N VAL A 797 26.27 0.92 3.62
CA VAL A 797 25.25 1.09 2.58
C VAL A 797 25.52 2.34 1.75
N GLU A 798 25.84 3.46 2.39
CA GLU A 798 26.24 4.69 1.70
C GLU A 798 27.55 4.50 0.91
N LEU A 799 28.48 3.71 1.44
CA LEU A 799 29.77 3.46 0.79
C LEU A 799 29.55 2.71 -0.51
N VAL A 800 28.83 1.59 -0.47
CA VAL A 800 28.48 0.81 -1.67
C VAL A 800 27.72 1.67 -2.70
N ARG A 801 26.87 2.61 -2.25
CA ARG A 801 26.20 3.56 -3.16
C ARG A 801 27.17 4.54 -3.81
N ALA A 802 28.09 5.11 -3.04
CA ALA A 802 29.12 6.01 -3.55
C ALA A 802 30.00 5.30 -4.59
N GLN A 803 30.47 4.09 -4.28
CA GLN A 803 31.25 3.23 -5.18
C GLN A 803 30.53 3.02 -6.53
N ARG A 804 29.28 2.52 -6.50
CA ARG A 804 28.46 2.29 -7.70
C ARG A 804 28.19 3.57 -8.49
N ASN A 805 27.97 4.69 -7.79
CA ASN A 805 27.73 5.99 -8.43
C ASN A 805 28.99 6.50 -9.15
N LEU A 806 30.17 6.37 -8.54
CA LEU A 806 31.43 6.75 -9.16
C LEU A 806 31.74 5.90 -10.40
N ALA A 807 31.56 4.57 -10.33
CA ALA A 807 31.72 3.70 -11.50
C ALA A 807 30.78 4.10 -12.65
N ARG A 808 29.53 4.46 -12.32
CA ARG A 808 28.57 4.98 -13.31
C ARG A 808 29.00 6.32 -13.90
N LEU A 809 29.49 7.26 -13.08
CA LEU A 809 29.95 8.56 -13.54
C LEU A 809 31.17 8.42 -14.45
N GLN A 810 32.11 7.55 -14.10
CA GLN A 810 33.26 7.21 -14.91
C GLN A 810 32.86 6.67 -16.28
N ARG A 811 31.98 5.66 -16.32
CA ARG A 811 31.46 5.09 -17.57
C ARG A 811 30.75 6.12 -18.45
N LEU A 812 30.00 7.05 -17.85
CA LEU A 812 29.38 8.15 -18.60
C LEU A 812 30.41 9.15 -19.11
N GLY A 813 31.46 9.42 -18.32
CA GLY A 813 32.63 10.20 -18.72
C GLY A 813 33.32 9.60 -19.94
N ASP A 814 33.66 8.31 -19.90
CA ASP A 814 34.35 7.60 -20.98
C ASP A 814 33.51 7.55 -22.26
N LYS A 815 32.21 7.27 -22.13
CA LYS A 815 31.29 7.16 -23.27
C LYS A 815 30.97 8.48 -23.95
N HIS A 816 30.80 9.55 -23.17
CA HIS A 816 30.36 10.85 -23.68
C HIS A 816 31.51 11.85 -23.85
N GLY A 817 32.72 11.52 -23.37
CA GLY A 817 33.88 12.39 -23.39
C GLY A 817 33.56 13.74 -22.74
N LEU A 818 33.89 14.82 -23.47
CA LEU A 818 33.62 16.19 -23.05
C LEU A 818 32.14 16.51 -22.87
N MET A 819 31.23 15.69 -23.41
CA MET A 819 29.78 15.90 -23.27
C MET A 819 29.24 15.40 -21.91
N ALA A 820 30.08 14.75 -21.09
CA ALA A 820 29.69 14.31 -19.76
C ALA A 820 29.64 15.49 -18.79
N ASN A 821 28.50 15.70 -18.13
CA ASN A 821 28.35 16.80 -17.16
C ASN A 821 29.26 16.65 -15.93
N LYS A 822 29.75 15.43 -15.66
CA LYS A 822 30.59 15.11 -14.52
C LYS A 822 31.70 14.16 -14.95
N VAL A 823 32.92 14.41 -14.48
CA VAL A 823 34.10 13.57 -14.72
C VAL A 823 34.68 13.19 -13.37
N VAL A 824 35.01 11.91 -13.18
CA VAL A 824 35.58 11.43 -11.92
C VAL A 824 37.09 11.67 -11.95
N LYS A 825 37.63 12.31 -10.91
CA LYS A 825 39.07 12.48 -10.68
C LYS A 825 39.58 11.48 -9.65
N ALA A 826 40.84 11.08 -9.81
CA ALA A 826 41.54 10.17 -8.90
C ALA A 826 40.75 8.86 -8.62
N ALA A 827 40.03 8.35 -9.62
CA ALA A 827 39.30 7.09 -9.50
C ALA A 827 40.28 5.94 -9.21
N PRO A 828 40.14 5.23 -8.08
CA PRO A 828 40.90 4.01 -7.83
C PRO A 828 40.70 2.99 -8.94
N GLN A 829 41.70 2.13 -9.17
CA GLN A 829 41.66 1.13 -10.25
C GLN A 829 40.39 0.27 -10.23
N TRP A 830 39.90 -0.12 -9.05
CA TRP A 830 38.69 -0.93 -8.93
C TRP A 830 37.40 -0.20 -9.38
N ILE A 831 37.33 1.15 -9.31
CA ILE A 831 36.21 1.92 -9.89
C ILE A 831 36.29 1.90 -11.42
N LEU A 832 37.50 2.02 -11.96
CA LEU A 832 37.74 1.95 -13.40
C LEU A 832 37.39 0.55 -13.94
N ASP A 833 37.74 -0.50 -13.19
CA ASP A 833 37.41 -1.88 -13.51
C ASP A 833 35.89 -2.10 -13.46
N GLU A 834 35.22 -1.67 -12.40
CA GLU A 834 33.75 -1.76 -12.28
C GLU A 834 33.04 -0.96 -13.39
N ALA A 835 33.55 0.21 -13.78
CA ALA A 835 33.01 0.99 -14.89
C ALA A 835 33.09 0.24 -16.23
N ARG A 836 34.21 -0.44 -16.50
CA ARG A 836 34.41 -1.29 -17.68
C ARG A 836 33.49 -2.52 -17.65
N GLU A 837 33.36 -3.17 -16.50
CA GLU A 837 32.43 -4.30 -16.32
C GLU A 837 30.98 -3.88 -16.59
N GLN A 838 30.57 -2.70 -16.08
CA GLN A 838 29.24 -2.14 -16.36
C GLN A 838 29.03 -1.86 -17.85
N GLU A 839 30.07 -1.41 -18.57
CA GLU A 839 29.98 -1.17 -20.02
C GLU A 839 29.85 -2.47 -20.81
N VAL A 840 30.66 -3.48 -20.52
CA VAL A 840 30.56 -4.82 -21.12
C VAL A 840 29.18 -5.42 -20.86
N TRP A 841 28.67 -5.31 -19.63
CA TRP A 841 27.34 -5.80 -19.27
C TRP A 841 26.23 -5.10 -20.05
N ILE A 842 26.31 -3.78 -20.25
CA ILE A 842 25.33 -3.02 -21.05
C ILE A 842 25.42 -3.36 -22.54
N ALA A 843 26.64 -3.52 -23.08
CA ALA A 843 26.85 -3.94 -24.45
C ALA A 843 26.25 -5.33 -24.69
N GLN A 844 26.50 -6.28 -23.78
CA GLN A 844 25.90 -7.61 -23.80
C GLN A 844 24.37 -7.54 -23.74
N LYS A 845 23.80 -6.73 -22.86
CA LYS A 845 22.33 -6.54 -22.77
C LYS A 845 21.73 -5.93 -24.02
N LYS A 846 22.43 -4.98 -24.66
CA LYS A 846 21.99 -4.38 -25.92
C LYS A 846 22.04 -5.39 -27.06
N ALA A 847 23.08 -6.25 -27.10
CA ALA A 847 23.20 -7.34 -28.07
C ALA A 847 22.11 -8.41 -27.86
N GLU A 848 21.85 -8.83 -26.61
CA GLU A 848 20.74 -9.74 -26.26
C GLU A 848 19.40 -9.18 -26.74
N LYS A 849 19.13 -7.88 -26.51
CA LYS A 849 17.89 -7.24 -26.96
C LYS A 849 17.79 -7.13 -28.48
N ALA A 850 18.89 -6.84 -29.17
CA ALA A 850 18.92 -6.80 -30.64
C ALA A 850 18.67 -8.20 -31.24
N GLY A 851 19.22 -9.25 -30.62
CA GLY A 851 18.97 -10.64 -31.03
C GLY A 851 17.52 -11.08 -30.82
N CYS A 852 16.85 -10.62 -29.76
CA CYS A 852 15.43 -10.95 -29.55
C CYS A 852 14.48 -10.34 -30.60
N HIS A 853 14.86 -9.25 -31.28
CA HIS A 853 14.02 -8.63 -32.30
C HIS A 853 14.08 -9.33 -33.67
N LEU A 854 15.07 -10.19 -33.92
CA LEU A 854 15.22 -10.92 -35.19
C LEU A 854 14.48 -12.27 -35.22
N ASN A 855 13.98 -12.74 -34.07
CA ASN A 855 13.30 -14.04 -33.95
C ASN A 855 11.77 -13.95 -33.79
N ASP A 856 11.16 -12.79 -34.06
CA ASP A 856 9.69 -12.65 -34.07
C ASP A 856 9.18 -12.36 -35.51
N PRO A 857 9.02 -13.38 -36.36
CA PRO A 857 8.49 -13.23 -37.72
C PRO A 857 6.98 -12.90 -37.78
N GLY A 858 6.32 -12.58 -36.65
CA GLY A 858 4.86 -12.58 -36.57
C GLY A 858 4.14 -11.23 -36.42
N LYS A 859 4.83 -10.08 -36.41
CA LYS A 859 4.18 -8.81 -35.98
C LYS A 859 4.33 -7.61 -36.93
N SER A 860 3.92 -7.79 -38.18
CA SER A 860 3.51 -6.68 -39.06
C SER A 860 2.05 -6.31 -38.80
N GLY A 861 1.79 -5.33 -37.93
CA GLY A 861 0.43 -4.91 -37.59
C GLY A 861 0.31 -3.44 -37.23
N LYS A 862 -0.10 -2.64 -38.22
CA LYS A 862 -0.78 -1.32 -38.14
C LYS A 862 -0.19 -0.29 -37.17
N VAL A 863 0.70 0.56 -37.70
CA VAL A 863 0.85 1.95 -37.22
C VAL A 863 -0.19 2.79 -37.96
N GLY A 864 -1.15 3.34 -37.20
CA GLY A 864 -2.22 4.17 -37.73
C GLY A 864 -1.74 5.55 -38.14
N ASP A 865 -2.24 5.98 -39.29
CA ASP A 865 -2.14 7.33 -39.86
C ASP A 865 -2.50 8.42 -38.85
N ARG A 866 -1.57 9.35 -38.63
CA ARG A 866 -1.87 10.66 -38.05
C ARG A 866 -1.66 11.71 -39.12
N ALA A 867 -2.79 12.22 -39.61
CA ALA A 867 -2.90 13.26 -40.62
C ALA A 867 -2.01 14.48 -40.32
N GLU A 868 -1.07 14.73 -41.22
CA GLU A 868 -0.22 15.92 -41.24
C GLU A 868 -0.78 16.91 -42.26
N LYS A 869 -1.09 18.11 -41.79
CA LYS A 869 -1.53 19.24 -42.62
C LYS A 869 -0.34 19.76 -43.42
N THR A 870 -0.51 19.77 -44.72
CA THR A 870 0.34 20.44 -45.71
C THR A 870 0.31 21.95 -45.51
N ASP A 871 1.49 22.57 -45.47
CA ASP A 871 1.66 23.94 -45.90
C ASP A 871 2.95 24.08 -46.72
N VAL A 872 2.82 24.89 -47.77
CA VAL A 872 3.66 24.99 -48.96
C VAL A 872 4.93 25.78 -48.68
N GLY A 873 6.10 25.27 -49.09
CA GLY A 873 7.36 26.00 -48.96
C GLY A 873 8.53 25.34 -49.69
N SER A 874 8.60 25.57 -51.01
CA SER A 874 9.68 25.22 -51.93
C SER A 874 11.09 25.50 -51.39
N SER A 875 11.96 24.48 -51.37
CA SER A 875 13.38 24.65 -51.65
C SER A 875 14.00 23.33 -52.12
N THR A 876 14.52 23.38 -53.34
CA THR A 876 15.25 22.33 -54.05
C THR A 876 16.62 22.10 -53.39
N GLY A 877 16.83 20.92 -52.83
CA GLY A 877 18.15 20.42 -52.41
C GLY A 877 18.22 18.93 -52.69
N GLY A 878 18.93 18.56 -53.76
CA GLY A 878 19.12 17.18 -54.18
C GLY A 878 19.89 16.37 -53.14
N GLY A 879 19.18 15.47 -52.45
CA GLY A 879 19.78 14.34 -51.75
C GLY A 879 19.70 13.12 -52.66
N SER A 880 20.85 12.59 -53.05
CA SER A 880 20.94 11.28 -53.69
C SER A 880 20.40 10.23 -52.72
N SER A 881 19.14 9.84 -52.93
CA SER A 881 18.56 8.65 -52.31
C SER A 881 19.42 7.45 -52.72
N GLU A 882 20.26 6.97 -51.81
CA GLU A 882 20.95 5.69 -51.97
C GLU A 882 19.89 4.61 -52.19
N GLU A 883 19.88 4.07 -53.40
CA GLU A 883 18.92 3.09 -53.84
C GLU A 883 19.15 1.79 -53.05
N LEU A 884 18.09 1.29 -52.40
CA LEU A 884 18.17 0.12 -51.52
C LEU A 884 18.61 -1.11 -52.33
N MET A 885 19.80 -1.63 -52.06
CA MET A 885 20.32 -2.85 -52.71
C MET A 885 19.87 -4.09 -51.92
N VAL A 886 19.29 -5.08 -52.60
CA VAL A 886 18.69 -6.28 -51.99
C VAL A 886 19.13 -7.51 -52.79
N GLU A 887 19.32 -8.64 -52.11
CA GLU A 887 19.69 -9.90 -52.76
C GLU A 887 18.49 -10.54 -53.47
N CYS A 888 18.69 -10.95 -54.72
CA CYS A 888 17.73 -11.71 -55.51
C CYS A 888 17.45 -13.07 -54.83
N GLY A 889 16.17 -13.40 -54.59
CA GLY A 889 15.76 -14.64 -53.95
C GLY A 889 16.11 -15.93 -54.72
N GLY A 890 16.43 -15.84 -56.02
CA GLY A 890 16.76 -17.00 -56.85
C GLY A 890 18.26 -17.28 -57.00
N CYS A 891 19.09 -16.25 -57.19
CA CYS A 891 20.53 -16.40 -57.43
C CYS A 891 21.44 -15.70 -56.40
N SER A 892 20.84 -15.02 -55.41
CA SER A 892 21.54 -14.26 -54.37
C SER A 892 22.47 -13.14 -54.88
N GLN A 893 22.32 -12.70 -56.13
CA GLN A 893 23.00 -11.49 -56.60
C GLN A 893 22.31 -10.23 -56.05
N ILE A 894 23.11 -9.24 -55.65
CA ILE A 894 22.62 -7.98 -55.10
C ILE A 894 22.23 -7.06 -56.26
N ASP A 895 20.93 -6.77 -56.38
CA ASP A 895 20.34 -5.83 -57.35
C ASP A 895 19.60 -4.71 -56.61
N SER A 896 19.25 -3.63 -57.30
CA SER A 896 18.46 -2.58 -56.67
C SER A 896 17.03 -3.07 -56.40
N TRP A 897 16.45 -2.61 -55.29
CA TRP A 897 15.08 -2.97 -54.91
C TRP A 897 14.07 -2.54 -55.97
N SER A 898 14.34 -1.47 -56.72
CA SER A 898 13.47 -1.04 -57.82
C SER A 898 13.41 -2.09 -58.95
N GLU A 899 14.52 -2.80 -59.20
CA GLU A 899 14.58 -3.89 -60.16
C GLU A 899 13.92 -5.17 -59.64
N LEU A 900 14.18 -5.53 -58.38
CA LEU A 900 13.65 -6.74 -57.75
C LEU A 900 12.17 -6.65 -57.34
N ALA A 901 11.65 -5.47 -57.00
CA ALA A 901 10.27 -5.29 -56.53
C ALA A 901 9.26 -5.64 -57.62
N SER A 902 9.58 -5.33 -58.89
CA SER A 902 8.76 -5.78 -60.01
C SER A 902 8.72 -7.31 -60.12
N GLY A 903 9.78 -7.96 -59.63
CA GLY A 903 10.12 -9.38 -59.61
C GLY A 903 9.65 -10.19 -58.42
N ASP A 904 8.98 -9.55 -57.45
CA ASP A 904 8.69 -10.11 -56.12
C ASP A 904 9.95 -10.63 -55.39
N GLY A 905 11.06 -9.90 -55.54
CA GLY A 905 12.36 -10.26 -54.95
C GLY A 905 13.28 -11.07 -55.87
N PHE A 906 12.87 -11.40 -57.10
CA PHE A 906 13.69 -12.14 -58.07
C PHE A 906 14.18 -11.24 -59.22
N CYS A 907 15.47 -11.33 -59.57
CA CYS A 907 16.05 -10.61 -60.68
C CYS A 907 15.51 -11.13 -62.01
N ARG A 908 15.62 -10.32 -63.08
CA ARG A 908 15.05 -10.65 -64.40
C ARG A 908 15.52 -12.00 -64.94
N SER A 909 16.77 -12.37 -64.65
CA SER A 909 17.34 -13.66 -65.06
C SER A 909 16.66 -14.82 -64.35
N CYS A 910 16.51 -14.76 -63.03
CA CYS A 910 15.84 -15.81 -62.24
C CYS A 910 14.37 -15.95 -62.63
N ARG A 911 13.72 -14.81 -62.89
CA ARG A 911 12.32 -14.76 -63.32
C ARG A 911 12.08 -15.39 -64.68
N ALA A 912 13.05 -15.31 -65.58
CA ALA A 912 12.95 -15.89 -66.92
C ALA A 912 13.13 -17.43 -66.92
N SER A 913 13.82 -17.96 -65.90
CA SER A 913 14.08 -19.41 -65.75
C SER A 913 12.92 -20.20 -65.13
N ASP A 914 11.90 -19.55 -64.58
CA ASP A 914 10.75 -20.21 -63.92
C ASP A 914 9.69 -20.80 -64.89
N ASN A 915 10.05 -20.96 -66.17
CA ASN A 915 9.15 -21.41 -67.22
C ASN A 915 9.32 -22.90 -67.60
N PHE A 916 9.58 -23.77 -66.62
CA PHE A 916 9.44 -25.22 -66.78
C PHE A 916 8.65 -25.82 -65.62
N GLY A 917 7.46 -26.32 -65.96
CA GLY A 917 6.46 -26.79 -65.02
C GLY A 917 6.71 -28.17 -64.40
N ASP A 918 5.90 -28.42 -63.37
CA ASP A 918 5.20 -29.65 -63.01
C ASP A 918 5.95 -30.99 -63.26
N GLY A 919 6.45 -31.59 -62.18
CA GLY A 919 6.97 -32.96 -62.22
C GLY A 919 7.65 -33.40 -60.94
N VAL A 920 6.97 -34.29 -60.21
CA VAL A 920 7.48 -35.14 -59.11
C VAL A 920 8.86 -35.75 -59.43
N VAL A 921 9.76 -35.81 -58.43
CA VAL A 921 10.58 -36.99 -58.03
C VAL A 921 11.58 -36.59 -56.94
N HIS A 922 11.65 -37.42 -55.89
CA HIS A 922 12.66 -37.41 -54.84
C HIS A 922 14.09 -37.46 -55.41
N GLY A 923 14.95 -36.55 -54.95
CA GLY A 923 16.40 -36.61 -55.17
C GLY A 923 17.14 -36.19 -53.91
N GLU A 924 17.82 -37.17 -53.30
CA GLU A 924 18.67 -37.02 -52.11
C GLU A 924 19.79 -36.00 -52.37
N ALA A 925 19.93 -35.01 -51.49
CA ALA A 925 21.17 -34.29 -51.28
C ALA A 925 21.79 -34.83 -49.98
N ALA A 926 22.97 -35.42 -50.11
CA ALA A 926 23.75 -35.98 -49.04
C ALA A 926 24.18 -34.89 -48.05
N GLU A 927 23.48 -34.80 -46.91
CA GLU A 927 24.02 -34.15 -45.72
C GLU A 927 25.19 -35.00 -45.20
N GLU A 928 26.33 -34.34 -44.99
CA GLU A 928 27.48 -34.90 -44.28
C GLU A 928 27.04 -35.37 -42.88
N ARG A 929 26.78 -36.67 -42.75
CA ARG A 929 26.44 -37.27 -41.46
C ARG A 929 27.67 -37.23 -40.57
N GLU A 930 27.55 -36.55 -39.43
CA GLU A 930 28.59 -36.50 -38.40
C GLU A 930 28.95 -37.92 -37.93
N ALA A 931 30.15 -38.35 -38.29
CA ALA A 931 30.72 -39.62 -37.86
C ALA A 931 31.51 -39.39 -36.57
N VAL A 932 31.10 -40.05 -35.48
CA VAL A 932 31.66 -39.90 -34.13
C VAL A 932 32.34 -41.22 -33.74
N GLN A 933 33.44 -41.14 -32.97
CA GLN A 933 34.16 -42.34 -32.51
C GLN A 933 33.48 -42.96 -31.29
N CYS A 934 33.29 -44.28 -31.33
CA CYS A 934 32.84 -45.04 -30.17
C CYS A 934 33.80 -44.85 -28.99
N ALA A 935 33.28 -44.47 -27.82
CA ALA A 935 34.08 -44.13 -26.65
C ALA A 935 35.05 -45.24 -26.17
N THR A 936 34.71 -46.52 -26.41
CA THR A 936 35.56 -47.65 -26.00
C THR A 936 36.55 -48.11 -27.07
N CYS A 937 36.08 -48.46 -28.27
CA CYS A 937 36.94 -49.06 -29.30
C CYS A 937 37.42 -48.07 -30.37
N LEU A 938 37.01 -46.80 -30.28
CA LEU A 938 37.35 -45.71 -31.19
C LEU A 938 36.93 -45.91 -32.66
N VAL A 939 36.07 -46.91 -32.95
CA VAL A 939 35.49 -47.09 -34.28
C VAL A 939 34.55 -45.92 -34.58
N THR A 940 34.81 -45.22 -35.69
CA THR A 940 33.95 -44.13 -36.15
C THR A 940 32.68 -44.69 -36.78
N LEU A 941 31.53 -44.31 -36.23
CA LEU A 941 30.20 -44.68 -36.74
C LEU A 941 29.33 -43.41 -36.81
N PRO A 942 28.27 -43.39 -37.64
CA PRO A 942 27.31 -42.29 -37.62
C PRO A 942 26.76 -42.08 -36.21
N TRP A 943 26.58 -40.82 -35.78
CA TRP A 943 26.09 -40.49 -34.45
C TRP A 943 24.76 -41.20 -34.12
N GLU A 944 23.90 -41.40 -35.11
CA GLU A 944 22.64 -42.15 -35.05
C GLU A 944 22.80 -43.58 -34.48
N VAL A 945 23.96 -44.21 -34.70
CA VAL A 945 24.26 -45.57 -34.22
C VAL A 945 24.82 -45.56 -32.80
N LEU A 946 25.47 -44.47 -32.39
CA LEU A 946 26.11 -44.35 -31.07
C LEU A 946 25.22 -43.72 -30.01
N CYS A 947 24.27 -42.86 -30.39
CA CYS A 947 23.38 -42.17 -29.45
C CYS A 947 22.45 -43.12 -28.70
N LEU A 948 22.13 -44.27 -29.29
CA LEU A 948 21.30 -45.31 -28.67
C LEU A 948 21.99 -46.02 -27.49
N ALA A 949 23.31 -45.85 -27.33
CA ALA A 949 24.09 -46.47 -26.27
C ALA A 949 25.15 -45.52 -25.68
N ASP A 950 24.77 -44.25 -25.49
CA ASP A 950 25.60 -43.21 -24.86
C ASP A 950 27.04 -43.14 -25.42
N GLY A 951 27.18 -43.10 -26.74
CA GLY A 951 28.49 -42.98 -27.39
C GLY A 951 29.25 -44.29 -27.57
N HIS A 952 28.65 -45.45 -27.26
CA HIS A 952 29.24 -46.78 -27.46
C HIS A 952 28.70 -47.47 -28.70
N CYS A 953 29.56 -48.16 -29.47
CA CYS A 953 29.09 -48.96 -30.60
C CYS A 953 28.34 -50.21 -30.10
N PRO A 954 27.44 -50.79 -30.90
CA PRO A 954 26.63 -51.94 -30.49
C PRO A 954 27.47 -53.10 -29.94
N SER A 955 28.67 -53.33 -30.50
CA SER A 955 29.59 -54.36 -30.05
C SER A 955 30.21 -54.08 -28.67
N CYS A 956 30.44 -52.81 -28.33
CA CYS A 956 30.96 -52.40 -27.01
C CYS A 956 29.85 -52.33 -25.96
N ALA A 957 28.65 -51.88 -26.36
CA ALA A 957 27.47 -51.84 -25.49
C ALA A 957 27.04 -53.23 -24.99
N VAL A 958 27.15 -54.27 -25.83
CA VAL A 958 26.88 -55.65 -25.42
C VAL A 958 27.95 -56.18 -24.45
N LYS A 959 29.20 -55.70 -24.56
CA LYS A 959 30.30 -56.10 -23.67
C LYS A 959 30.26 -55.39 -22.33
N SER A 960 29.74 -54.16 -22.25
CA SER A 960 29.59 -53.42 -20.98
C SER A 960 28.49 -53.99 -20.08
N HIS A 961 27.61 -54.84 -20.59
CA HIS A 961 26.53 -55.48 -19.81
C HIS A 961 26.91 -56.83 -19.17
N VAL A 962 28.13 -57.34 -19.37
CA VAL A 962 28.58 -58.61 -18.78
C VAL A 962 29.81 -58.42 -17.91
N ALA A 963 29.65 -57.68 -16.81
CA ALA A 963 30.39 -57.90 -15.58
C ALA A 963 29.91 -56.91 -14.52
N LEU A 964 29.17 -57.37 -13.52
CA LEU A 964 29.40 -57.08 -12.10
C LEU A 964 28.44 -57.94 -11.25
N PRO A 965 28.94 -58.79 -10.34
CA PRO A 965 28.09 -59.47 -9.36
C PRO A 965 27.82 -58.57 -8.14
N LEU A 966 26.61 -58.68 -7.62
CA LEU A 966 26.13 -58.09 -6.37
C LEU A 966 26.84 -58.70 -5.14
N GLN A 967 27.34 -57.87 -4.22
CA GLN A 967 27.44 -58.18 -2.78
C GLN A 967 27.34 -56.89 -1.93
N PRO A 968 26.85 -56.97 -0.66
CA PRO A 968 26.31 -55.82 0.09
C PRO A 968 27.07 -55.43 1.38
N ILE A 969 26.82 -54.19 1.85
CA ILE A 969 26.86 -53.67 3.24
C ILE A 969 28.25 -53.42 3.92
N GLN A 970 28.35 -52.21 4.51
CA GLN A 970 29.27 -51.70 5.58
C GLN A 970 30.43 -50.79 5.16
N LEU A 971 30.29 -49.48 5.42
CA LEU A 971 31.31 -48.60 6.05
C LEU A 971 30.87 -47.11 6.00
N TRP A 972 30.04 -46.68 6.95
CA TRP A 972 29.79 -45.24 7.22
C TRP A 972 29.81 -44.95 8.73
N LYS A 973 30.91 -45.34 9.39
CA LYS A 973 31.28 -44.92 10.75
C LYS A 973 32.82 -44.84 10.86
N ALA A 974 33.42 -43.83 10.22
CA ALA A 974 34.78 -43.38 10.52
C ALA A 974 35.13 -42.09 9.76
N ARG A 975 34.49 -40.96 10.09
CA ARG A 975 35.02 -39.64 9.67
C ARG A 975 34.59 -38.45 10.55
N LEU A 976 34.48 -38.67 11.86
CA LEU A 976 34.32 -37.62 12.86
C LEU A 976 35.17 -37.95 14.10
N GLN A 977 36.49 -37.83 13.94
CA GLN A 977 37.45 -37.77 15.04
C GLN A 977 38.82 -37.34 14.48
N LYS A 978 38.97 -36.04 14.16
CA LYS A 978 40.27 -35.37 14.00
C LYS A 978 40.11 -33.85 13.88
N SER A 979 39.78 -33.21 15.00
CA SER A 979 40.18 -31.83 15.27
C SER A 979 39.89 -31.53 16.74
N GLY A 980 40.78 -32.01 17.61
CA GLY A 980 40.88 -31.55 18.98
C GLY A 980 41.99 -30.51 19.11
N LEU A 981 41.68 -29.44 19.87
CA LEU A 981 42.56 -28.45 20.52
C LEU A 981 43.01 -27.25 19.65
N LEU A 982 42.96 -25.97 20.08
CA LEU A 982 42.72 -25.26 21.36
C LEU A 982 42.02 -23.90 21.05
N GLN A 983 41.12 -23.27 21.83
CA GLN A 983 41.07 -22.83 23.25
C GLN A 983 41.55 -21.36 23.48
N HIS A 984 40.72 -20.60 24.21
CA HIS A 984 40.78 -19.18 24.67
C HIS A 984 40.44 -18.13 23.58
N HIS A 985 39.42 -17.27 23.70
CA HIS A 985 38.88 -16.54 24.85
C HIS A 985 37.40 -16.16 24.66
#